data_AF-A0A3E0Q9C7-F1
#
_entry.id   AF-A0A3E0Q9C7-F1
#
_cell.length_a   1.000
_cell.length_b   1.000
_cell.length_c   1.000
_cell.angle_alpha   90.00
_cell.angle_beta   90.00
_cell.angle_gamma   90.00
#
_symmetry.space_group_name_H-M   'P 1'
#
loop_
_entity.id
_entity.type
_entity.pdbx_description
1 polymer ?
#
loop_
_entity_poly.entity_id
_entity_poly.type
_entity_poly.pdbx_seq_one_letter_code
_entity_poly.pdbx_strand_id
1 'polypeptide(L)'
;MIPVFLLAASAMSIAADGDALELTLRSRTETAEGAGRYHTVTHDETWEPEQTAIIVCDVWDLHHCLNAVRRAEEFAPRLNELLKDARERGVTIIHAPSDCMDAYADHPARKRAMNVPLVADLPEDIELWCSRIPAEEAAVYPIDQSDGGEDDDPEEHARWAAKLESLGRNPNAPWKAQSILIEIDAERDFISDKGDEVWSILASRGIDNVILSGVHTNMCVLGRPFGLRQMAKNGKNVVLLRDMTDTMYNPERWPYVSHFTGTDLIIEHIEKFVCPTITSDQIIGGEAFRFENDKRPHLVVVVAEDEYKTEESLPDFARDYLGKGFRVSFVFGNEEERNDIPGLEVLDDADAMLISVRRRVLPHEQMAHIRQFIEAGKPVIGIRTASHAFVLRNESPPEGYADWPGWDPQIFGGNYTNHYGNDLTATIRRDGDHPILTGVPDEEFEAGGSLYKVAPLEKGTTPIMYGRVEGQPEEPVAWTFHRDDGGRSFYTSLGHVDDFKQAAFLRMLTNGIYWAAGLEIPEEFTVAGTIDDYRRHWMPMEVPGTWEEGSGGVLAGYEGPAWYRCVVRMPKEWHAQADIVAFRFDPPSIGKVYLNGVKLPGCWAGFSEFYATRKLINWGDANLLAVRVERQHDPSRERDRRAEETDDSESSNPQANSELDRLSENEGRSSSNYFALTAGVPQLRIFEYEDLDNPNEPTKSLRLEGTWQFRIGDDPSFATLPLPARFAASTDVVFEPAAEE
;
A
#
# COMPACT_ATOMS: atom_id res chain seq x y z
N MET A 1 -70.18 49.01 8.00
CA MET A 1 -69.31 48.02 8.64
C MET A 1 -68.81 47.09 7.56
N ILE A 2 -67.55 47.25 7.16
CA ILE A 2 -66.84 46.47 6.14
C ILE A 2 -65.75 45.71 6.91
N PRO A 3 -65.63 44.37 6.79
CA PRO A 3 -64.54 43.67 7.44
C PRO A 3 -63.27 43.75 6.57
N VAL A 4 -62.18 44.10 7.24
CA VAL A 4 -60.81 44.15 6.71
C VAL A 4 -60.27 42.72 6.64
N PHE A 5 -59.85 42.28 5.45
CA PHE A 5 -59.03 41.08 5.29
C PHE A 5 -57.56 41.47 5.46
N LEU A 6 -56.90 40.90 6.47
CA LEU A 6 -55.43 40.92 6.59
C LEU A 6 -54.85 39.93 5.55
N LEU A 7 -54.05 40.44 4.62
CA LEU A 7 -53.10 39.61 3.86
C LEU A 7 -51.86 39.36 4.74
N ALA A 8 -51.61 38.10 5.07
CA ALA A 8 -50.31 37.65 5.56
C ALA A 8 -49.36 37.52 4.35
N ALA A 9 -48.30 38.31 4.33
CA ALA A 9 -47.20 38.15 3.39
C ALA A 9 -46.27 37.05 3.90
N SER A 10 -46.26 35.90 3.23
CA SER A 10 -45.20 34.89 3.41
C SER A 10 -43.90 35.47 2.85
N ALA A 11 -42.93 35.72 3.73
CA ALA A 11 -41.56 35.96 3.31
C ALA A 11 -40.96 34.62 2.86
N MET A 12 -40.86 34.41 1.55
CA MET A 12 -39.94 33.42 0.99
C MET A 12 -38.52 33.92 1.28
N SER A 13 -37.80 33.19 2.13
CA SER A 13 -36.36 33.34 2.26
C SER A 13 -35.75 32.88 0.94
N ILE A 14 -35.18 33.82 0.19
CA ILE A 14 -34.31 33.51 -0.94
C ILE A 14 -33.02 33.01 -0.28
N ALA A 15 -32.82 31.70 -0.28
CA ALA A 15 -31.48 31.15 -0.08
C ALA A 15 -30.63 31.67 -1.26
N ALA A 16 -29.44 32.17 -0.96
CA ALA A 16 -28.47 32.42 -2.01
C ALA A 16 -28.01 31.03 -2.47
N ASP A 17 -28.42 30.61 -3.67
CA ASP A 17 -27.83 29.43 -4.32
C ASP A 17 -26.33 29.72 -4.48
N GLY A 18 -25.49 28.98 -3.76
CA GLY A 18 -24.06 28.96 -4.06
C GLY A 18 -23.85 28.25 -5.40
N ASP A 19 -22.84 28.66 -6.16
CA ASP A 19 -22.51 27.97 -7.41
C ASP A 19 -22.18 26.49 -7.10
N ALA A 20 -22.73 25.58 -7.91
CA ALA A 20 -22.53 24.14 -7.76
C ALA A 20 -21.04 23.75 -7.80
N LEU A 21 -20.68 22.68 -7.10
CA LEU A 21 -19.31 22.14 -7.07
C LEU A 21 -19.11 21.27 -8.32
N GLU A 22 -18.33 21.75 -9.28
CA GLU A 22 -17.90 20.97 -10.44
C GLU A 22 -16.65 20.19 -10.08
N LEU A 23 -16.77 18.86 -9.99
CA LEU A 23 -15.74 17.98 -9.46
C LEU A 23 -15.36 16.93 -10.50
N THR A 24 -14.05 16.68 -10.65
CA THR A 24 -13.54 15.53 -11.40
C THR A 24 -13.05 14.50 -10.38
N LEU A 25 -13.86 13.47 -10.17
CA LEU A 25 -13.60 12.38 -9.25
C LEU A 25 -12.61 11.41 -9.88
N ARG A 26 -11.61 11.00 -9.10
CA ARG A 26 -10.59 10.02 -9.51
C ARG A 26 -10.80 8.71 -8.76
N SER A 27 -10.86 7.60 -9.48
CA SER A 27 -10.92 6.24 -8.93
C SER A 27 -9.97 5.31 -9.67
N ARG A 28 -9.85 4.07 -9.19
CA ARG A 28 -9.03 3.04 -9.83
C ARG A 28 -9.85 1.80 -10.12
N THR A 29 -9.81 1.36 -11.37
CA THR A 29 -10.56 0.18 -11.85
C THR A 29 -9.58 -0.85 -12.38
N GLU A 30 -9.84 -2.13 -12.12
CA GLU A 30 -9.00 -3.20 -12.65
C GLU A 30 -8.95 -3.16 -14.18
N THR A 31 -7.78 -3.44 -14.77
CA THR A 31 -7.63 -3.51 -16.24
C THR A 31 -8.46 -4.64 -16.85
N ALA A 32 -8.64 -5.72 -16.08
CA ALA A 32 -9.61 -6.78 -16.28
C ALA A 32 -9.89 -7.47 -14.94
N GLU A 33 -11.04 -8.12 -14.79
CA GLU A 33 -11.44 -8.82 -13.57
C GLU A 33 -10.36 -9.83 -13.14
N GLY A 34 -9.83 -9.66 -11.92
CA GLY A 34 -8.81 -10.52 -11.33
C GLY A 34 -7.39 -10.31 -11.87
N ALA A 35 -7.16 -9.27 -12.69
CA ALA A 35 -5.84 -8.98 -13.24
C ALA A 35 -4.85 -8.42 -12.21
N GLY A 36 -5.35 -7.88 -11.09
CA GLY A 36 -4.53 -7.22 -10.04
C GLY A 36 -3.83 -5.94 -10.50
N ARG A 37 -4.08 -5.49 -11.74
CA ARG A 37 -3.58 -4.25 -12.35
C ARG A 37 -4.73 -3.28 -12.47
N TYR A 38 -4.47 -1.98 -12.34
CA TYR A 38 -5.52 -0.95 -12.29
C TYR A 38 -5.21 0.23 -13.22
N HIS A 39 -6.24 0.75 -13.88
CA HIS A 39 -6.24 2.06 -14.53
C HIS A 39 -6.73 3.12 -13.56
N THR A 40 -6.10 4.28 -13.59
CA THR A 40 -6.71 5.51 -13.06
C THR A 40 -7.81 5.94 -14.03
N VAL A 41 -9.02 6.13 -13.52
CA VAL A 41 -10.16 6.64 -14.29
C VAL A 41 -10.71 7.89 -13.62
N THR A 42 -11.30 8.76 -14.44
CA THR A 42 -11.94 9.98 -13.95
C THR A 42 -13.39 10.08 -14.42
N HIS A 43 -14.21 10.72 -13.61
CA HIS A 43 -15.62 10.99 -13.88
C HIS A 43 -15.98 12.38 -13.36
N ASP A 44 -16.65 13.18 -14.19
CA ASP A 44 -17.11 14.51 -13.80
C ASP A 44 -18.47 14.44 -13.10
N GLU A 45 -18.60 15.14 -11.97
CA GLU A 45 -19.84 15.28 -11.21
C GLU A 45 -20.09 16.73 -10.81
N THR A 46 -21.37 17.09 -10.72
CA THR A 46 -21.82 18.37 -10.21
C THR A 46 -22.54 18.15 -8.89
N TRP A 47 -22.02 18.70 -7.79
CA TRP A 47 -22.60 18.53 -6.45
C TRP A 47 -23.22 19.84 -5.94
N GLU A 48 -24.48 19.77 -5.53
CA GLU A 48 -25.19 20.90 -4.91
C GLU A 48 -24.62 21.19 -3.51
N PRO A 49 -24.22 22.44 -3.20
CA PRO A 49 -23.60 22.76 -1.92
C PRO A 49 -24.46 22.42 -0.71
N GLU A 50 -25.78 22.65 -0.77
CA GLU A 50 -26.71 22.40 0.33
C GLU A 50 -26.90 20.89 0.62
N GLN A 51 -26.59 20.03 -0.35
CA GLN A 51 -26.63 18.57 -0.22
C GLN A 51 -25.24 17.98 0.06
N THR A 52 -24.25 18.82 0.36
CA THR A 52 -22.85 18.44 0.55
C THR A 52 -22.37 18.82 1.95
N ALA A 53 -21.57 17.93 2.55
CA ALA A 53 -20.81 18.22 3.76
C ALA A 53 -19.31 18.02 3.55
N ILE A 54 -18.50 18.84 4.24
CA ILE A 54 -17.08 18.57 4.46
C ILE A 54 -16.90 18.18 5.93
N ILE A 55 -16.30 17.02 6.17
CA ILE A 55 -15.93 16.55 7.51
C ILE A 55 -14.42 16.71 7.68
N VAL A 56 -14.02 17.48 8.70
CA VAL A 56 -12.62 17.71 9.07
C VAL A 56 -12.24 16.73 10.17
N CYS A 57 -11.56 15.66 9.80
CA CYS A 57 -11.17 14.57 10.68
C CYS A 57 -9.85 14.87 11.39
N ASP A 58 -9.88 14.97 12.71
CA ASP A 58 -8.71 14.84 13.57
C ASP A 58 -7.52 15.80 13.27
N VAL A 59 -7.76 16.97 12.65
CA VAL A 59 -6.73 18.02 12.46
C VAL A 59 -6.44 18.71 13.80
N TRP A 60 -5.76 18.01 14.71
CA TRP A 60 -5.55 18.40 16.11
C TRP A 60 -4.56 19.56 16.31
N ASP A 61 -4.56 20.12 17.52
CA ASP A 61 -3.65 21.19 17.95
C ASP A 61 -2.20 20.71 18.10
N LEU A 62 -1.99 19.46 18.51
CA LEU A 62 -0.68 18.83 18.70
C LEU A 62 -0.77 17.31 18.47
N HIS A 63 0.35 16.70 18.12
CA HIS A 63 0.49 15.27 17.96
C HIS A 63 1.80 14.74 18.57
N HIS A 64 1.88 13.44 18.84
CA HIS A 64 3.07 12.82 19.45
C HIS A 64 4.27 12.80 18.48
N CYS A 65 3.99 12.64 17.18
CA CYS A 65 4.94 12.79 16.09
C CYS A 65 5.03 14.28 15.68
N LEU A 66 6.21 14.87 15.77
CA LEU A 66 6.45 16.27 15.39
C LEU A 66 6.33 16.48 13.88
N ASN A 67 6.79 15.53 13.07
CA ASN A 67 6.66 15.60 11.61
C ASN A 67 5.20 15.56 11.16
N ALA A 68 4.34 14.79 11.84
CA ALA A 68 2.88 14.86 11.63
C ALA A 68 2.30 16.23 11.98
N VAL A 69 2.77 16.88 13.07
CA VAL A 69 2.36 18.27 13.39
C VAL A 69 2.78 19.23 12.28
N ARG A 70 4.02 19.13 11.80
CA ARG A 70 4.54 20.00 10.72
C ARG A 70 3.71 19.87 9.44
N ARG A 71 3.41 18.64 9.01
CA ARG A 71 2.58 18.39 7.81
C ARG A 71 1.16 18.92 8.00
N ALA A 72 0.53 18.67 9.15
CA ALA A 72 -0.80 19.20 9.46
C ALA A 72 -0.81 20.74 9.44
N GLU A 73 0.19 21.40 10.03
CA GLU A 73 0.34 22.86 10.02
C GLU A 73 0.57 23.41 8.61
N GLU A 74 1.18 22.64 7.71
CA GLU A 74 1.50 23.08 6.35
C GLU A 74 0.26 23.14 5.44
N PHE A 75 -0.60 22.11 5.45
CA PHE A 75 -1.80 22.12 4.62
C PHE A 75 -2.99 22.85 5.28
N ALA A 76 -3.00 23.00 6.62
CA ALA A 76 -4.13 23.58 7.34
C ALA A 76 -4.55 24.98 6.85
N PRO A 77 -3.65 25.93 6.52
CA PRO A 77 -4.06 27.22 5.98
C PRO A 77 -4.89 27.11 4.70
N ARG A 78 -4.51 26.21 3.78
CA ARG A 78 -5.25 25.96 2.53
C ARG A 78 -6.56 25.24 2.78
N LEU A 79 -6.59 24.26 3.69
CA LEU A 79 -7.84 23.64 4.12
C LEU A 79 -8.79 24.70 4.72
N ASN A 80 -8.29 25.61 5.55
CA ASN A 80 -9.11 26.68 6.12
C ASN A 80 -9.68 27.64 5.06
N GLU A 81 -8.92 27.97 4.02
CA GLU A 81 -9.40 28.73 2.86
C GLU A 81 -10.54 27.99 2.15
N LEU A 82 -10.35 26.70 1.87
CA LEU A 82 -11.37 25.84 1.27
C LEU A 82 -12.64 25.77 2.11
N LEU A 83 -12.51 25.60 3.43
CA LEU A 83 -13.66 25.56 4.32
C LEU A 83 -14.41 26.90 4.36
N LYS A 84 -13.73 28.04 4.17
CA LYS A 84 -14.37 29.36 4.09
C LYS A 84 -15.19 29.49 2.82
N ASP A 85 -14.61 29.17 1.68
CA ASP A 85 -15.30 29.17 0.38
C ASP A 85 -16.52 28.23 0.40
N ALA A 86 -16.31 26.99 0.84
CA ALA A 86 -17.38 26.00 0.93
C ALA A 86 -18.55 26.46 1.82
N ARG A 87 -18.25 27.09 2.97
CA ARG A 87 -19.29 27.69 3.85
C ARG A 87 -20.05 28.83 3.20
N GLU A 88 -19.38 29.66 2.40
CA GLU A 88 -20.01 30.77 1.68
C GLU A 88 -20.95 30.25 0.59
N ARG A 89 -20.65 29.09 0.01
CA ARG A 89 -21.46 28.42 -1.01
C ARG A 89 -22.60 27.57 -0.45
N GLY A 90 -22.67 27.34 0.87
CA GLY A 90 -23.76 26.59 1.50
C GLY A 90 -23.42 25.16 1.94
N VAL A 91 -22.16 24.72 1.77
CA VAL A 91 -21.68 23.41 2.23
C VAL A 91 -21.70 23.36 3.76
N THR A 92 -22.18 22.23 4.31
CA THR A 92 -22.17 22.01 5.76
C THR A 92 -20.80 21.56 6.23
N ILE A 93 -20.21 22.26 7.21
CA ILE A 93 -18.93 21.88 7.79
C ILE A 93 -19.13 21.16 9.13
N ILE A 94 -18.50 20.00 9.27
CA ILE A 94 -18.50 19.20 10.49
C ILE A 94 -17.05 19.01 10.94
N HIS A 95 -16.72 19.58 12.09
CA HIS A 95 -15.41 19.37 12.72
C HIS A 95 -15.48 18.15 13.63
N ALA A 96 -14.58 17.20 13.39
CA ALA A 96 -14.51 15.96 14.14
C ALA A 96 -13.12 15.79 14.81
N PRO A 97 -12.76 16.63 15.79
CA PRO A 97 -11.53 16.48 16.56
C PRO A 97 -11.73 15.41 17.64
N SER A 98 -11.57 14.15 17.26
CA SER A 98 -11.80 13.01 18.15
C SER A 98 -10.93 13.09 19.40
N ASP A 99 -11.44 12.54 20.50
CA ASP A 99 -10.79 12.55 21.82
C ASP A 99 -10.58 13.97 22.42
N CYS A 100 -11.18 15.00 21.80
CA CYS A 100 -11.09 16.41 22.24
C CYS A 100 -12.43 17.02 22.68
N MET A 101 -13.52 16.24 22.73
CA MET A 101 -14.88 16.79 22.91
C MET A 101 -15.07 17.61 24.19
N ASP A 102 -14.33 17.32 25.26
CA ASP A 102 -14.37 18.07 26.52
C ASP A 102 -14.06 19.57 26.32
N ALA A 103 -13.17 19.91 25.38
CA ALA A 103 -12.84 21.30 25.06
C ALA A 103 -14.01 22.06 24.41
N TYR A 104 -14.97 21.33 23.84
CA TYR A 104 -16.07 21.87 23.06
C TYR A 104 -17.44 21.74 23.74
N ALA A 105 -17.53 21.18 24.95
CA ALA A 105 -18.79 20.92 25.64
C ALA A 105 -19.74 22.14 25.68
N ASP A 106 -19.19 23.34 25.80
CA ASP A 106 -19.94 24.59 25.82
C ASP A 106 -20.00 25.35 24.49
N HIS A 107 -19.27 24.90 23.47
CA HIS A 107 -19.16 25.56 22.17
C HIS A 107 -20.50 25.54 21.42
N PRO A 108 -20.95 26.64 20.80
CA PRO A 108 -22.23 26.68 20.07
C PRO A 108 -22.36 25.60 18.99
N ALA A 109 -21.31 25.35 18.20
CA ALA A 109 -21.30 24.29 17.18
C ALA A 109 -21.44 22.87 17.75
N ARG A 110 -20.90 22.60 18.95
CA ARG A 110 -21.10 21.31 19.65
C ARG A 110 -22.53 21.17 20.17
N LYS A 111 -23.06 22.24 20.79
CA LYS A 111 -24.46 22.29 21.24
C LYS A 111 -25.42 22.12 20.06
N ARG A 112 -25.08 22.67 18.90
CA ARG A 112 -25.82 22.50 17.64
C ARG A 112 -25.90 21.03 17.24
N ALA A 113 -24.76 20.32 17.22
CA ALA A 113 -24.70 18.88 16.94
C ALA A 113 -25.54 18.06 17.94
N MET A 114 -25.39 18.31 19.25
CA MET A 114 -26.15 17.61 20.30
C MET A 114 -27.67 17.86 20.23
N ASN A 115 -28.09 18.98 19.66
CA ASN A 115 -29.50 19.33 19.51
C ASN A 115 -30.13 18.78 18.23
N VAL A 116 -29.35 18.19 17.32
CA VAL A 116 -29.90 17.47 16.17
C VAL A 116 -30.56 16.18 16.70
N PRO A 117 -31.88 15.97 16.46
CA PRO A 117 -32.52 14.73 16.86
C PRO A 117 -31.87 13.54 16.15
N LEU A 118 -31.59 12.48 16.91
CA LEU A 118 -31.15 11.21 16.31
C LEU A 118 -32.20 10.72 15.31
N VAL A 119 -31.75 10.32 14.13
CA VAL A 119 -32.64 9.70 13.14
C VAL A 119 -33.07 8.32 13.62
N ALA A 120 -34.30 7.93 13.28
CA ALA A 120 -34.86 6.65 13.74
C ALA A 120 -34.17 5.43 13.10
N ASP A 121 -33.57 5.62 11.92
CA ASP A 121 -32.94 4.59 11.11
C ASP A 121 -31.44 4.88 11.02
N LEU A 122 -30.72 4.57 12.10
CA LEU A 122 -29.26 4.66 12.14
C LEU A 122 -28.67 3.40 11.49
N PRO A 123 -27.62 3.53 10.65
CA PRO A 123 -26.93 2.36 10.15
C PRO A 123 -26.35 1.52 11.28
N GLU A 124 -26.31 0.21 11.07
CA GLU A 124 -25.69 -0.71 12.02
C GLU A 124 -24.21 -0.37 12.22
N ASP A 125 -23.77 -0.44 13.47
CA ASP A 125 -22.41 -0.13 13.90
C ASP A 125 -21.89 1.27 13.52
N ILE A 126 -22.78 2.23 13.22
CA ILE A 126 -22.36 3.59 12.84
C ILE A 126 -21.55 4.29 13.97
N GLU A 127 -21.75 3.88 15.22
CA GLU A 127 -21.00 4.39 16.38
C GLU A 127 -19.59 3.78 16.52
N LEU A 128 -19.30 2.69 15.81
CA LEU A 128 -18.09 1.91 15.97
C LEU A 128 -17.00 2.30 14.96
N TRP A 129 -15.76 1.98 15.31
CA TRP A 129 -14.64 2.05 14.37
C TRP A 129 -14.81 1.02 13.27
N CYS A 130 -14.77 1.45 12.01
CA CYS A 130 -14.87 0.57 10.85
C CYS A 130 -13.47 0.19 10.36
N SER A 131 -13.02 -1.00 10.75
CA SER A 131 -11.66 -1.47 10.40
C SER A 131 -11.56 -1.88 8.93
N ARG A 132 -12.66 -2.35 8.32
CA ARG A 132 -12.68 -2.88 6.96
C ARG A 132 -14.10 -2.86 6.40
N ILE A 133 -14.22 -2.80 5.07
CA ILE A 133 -15.47 -3.06 4.34
C ILE A 133 -15.28 -4.24 3.36
N PRO A 134 -16.37 -4.89 2.89
CA PRO A 134 -16.25 -6.07 2.02
C PRO A 134 -15.39 -5.87 0.77
N ALA A 135 -15.41 -4.67 0.18
CA ALA A 135 -14.59 -4.34 -0.99
C ALA A 135 -13.08 -4.37 -0.72
N GLU A 136 -12.65 -4.30 0.55
CA GLU A 136 -11.24 -4.40 0.96
C GLU A 136 -10.84 -5.84 1.33
N GLU A 137 -11.73 -6.83 1.27
CA GLU A 137 -11.48 -8.21 1.76
C GLU A 137 -10.35 -8.95 1.02
N ALA A 138 -10.19 -8.69 -0.27
CA ALA A 138 -9.12 -9.28 -1.08
C ALA A 138 -7.86 -8.38 -1.17
N ALA A 139 -7.89 -7.19 -0.56
CA ALA A 139 -6.80 -6.23 -0.67
C ALA A 139 -5.68 -6.51 0.35
N VAL A 140 -4.44 -6.41 -0.11
CA VAL A 140 -3.26 -6.31 0.76
C VAL A 140 -3.09 -4.85 1.15
N TYR A 141 -2.97 -4.58 2.45
CA TYR A 141 -2.81 -3.21 2.93
C TYR A 141 -1.43 -2.66 2.52
N PRO A 142 -1.34 -1.40 2.06
CA PRO A 142 -0.20 -1.00 1.24
C PRO A 142 1.01 -0.45 2.03
N ILE A 143 0.92 -0.34 3.36
CA ILE A 143 2.02 0.13 4.23
C ILE A 143 2.08 -0.64 5.56
N ASP A 144 3.28 -0.79 6.12
CA ASP A 144 3.47 -1.23 7.51
C ASP A 144 3.46 -0.01 8.44
N GLN A 145 2.38 0.13 9.20
CA GLN A 145 2.20 1.17 10.22
C GLN A 145 2.33 0.65 11.64
N SER A 146 2.98 -0.49 11.82
CA SER A 146 2.95 -1.20 13.08
C SER A 146 3.80 -0.62 14.21
N ASP A 147 4.64 0.37 13.93
CA ASP A 147 5.29 1.18 14.95
C ASP A 147 4.50 2.47 15.27
N GLY A 148 3.30 2.61 14.72
CA GLY A 148 2.46 3.79 14.87
C GLY A 148 2.70 4.85 13.79
N GLY A 149 3.64 4.61 12.86
CA GLY A 149 3.95 5.52 11.76
C GLY A 149 4.77 6.75 12.17
N GLU A 150 5.46 6.67 13.32
CA GLU A 150 6.33 7.72 13.84
C GLU A 150 7.55 7.90 12.94
N ASP A 151 7.66 9.05 12.28
CA ASP A 151 8.73 9.38 11.34
C ASP A 151 9.67 10.50 11.83
N ASP A 152 9.62 10.84 13.12
CA ASP A 152 10.58 11.76 13.74
C ASP A 152 11.99 11.15 13.83
N ASP A 153 13.02 12.02 13.71
CA ASP A 153 14.36 11.66 14.19
C ASP A 153 14.29 11.32 15.70
N PRO A 154 14.91 10.22 16.17
CA PRO A 154 14.78 9.80 17.58
C PRO A 154 15.20 10.85 18.61
N GLU A 155 16.22 11.66 18.32
CA GLU A 155 16.62 12.74 19.24
C GLU A 155 15.63 13.91 19.20
N GLU A 156 15.11 14.23 18.02
CA GLU A 156 14.05 15.23 17.87
C GLU A 156 12.77 14.80 18.58
N HIS A 157 12.37 13.54 18.43
CA HIS A 157 11.22 12.96 19.13
C HIS A 157 11.37 13.07 20.65
N ALA A 158 12.54 12.72 21.20
CA ALA A 158 12.80 12.83 22.63
C ALA A 158 12.71 14.29 23.14
N ARG A 159 13.22 15.25 22.36
CA ARG A 159 13.10 16.69 22.67
C ARG A 159 11.64 17.16 22.59
N TRP A 160 10.90 16.67 21.60
CA TRP A 160 9.50 16.99 21.41
C TRP A 160 8.64 16.45 22.56
N ALA A 161 8.82 15.19 22.95
CA ALA A 161 8.16 14.59 24.10
C ALA A 161 8.40 15.41 25.39
N ALA A 162 9.64 15.80 25.68
CA ALA A 162 9.95 16.65 26.83
C ALA A 162 9.27 18.04 26.76
N LYS A 163 9.15 18.60 25.55
CA LYS A 163 8.41 19.85 25.32
C LYS A 163 6.92 19.66 25.61
N LEU A 164 6.30 18.56 25.15
CA LEU A 164 4.90 18.24 25.43
C LEU A 164 4.64 18.11 26.94
N GLU A 165 5.52 17.43 27.68
CA GLU A 165 5.42 17.34 29.15
C GLU A 165 5.48 18.72 29.80
N SER A 166 6.39 19.60 29.34
CA SER A 166 6.52 20.96 29.86
C SER A 166 5.26 21.82 29.63
N LEU A 167 4.45 21.47 28.62
CA LEU A 167 3.16 22.08 28.31
C LEU A 167 1.99 21.44 29.09
N GLY A 168 2.25 20.46 29.96
CA GLY A 168 1.21 19.71 30.67
C GLY A 168 0.36 18.84 29.74
N ARG A 169 0.97 18.33 28.66
CA ARG A 169 0.38 17.37 27.73
C ARG A 169 0.92 15.96 28.01
N ASN A 170 0.13 14.93 27.68
CA ASN A 170 0.60 13.55 27.66
C ASN A 170 1.39 13.35 26.35
N PRO A 171 2.69 13.00 26.40
CA PRO A 171 3.50 12.84 25.18
C PRO A 171 2.94 11.82 24.19
N ASN A 172 2.22 10.80 24.66
CA ASN A 172 1.66 9.76 23.80
C ASN A 172 0.32 10.15 23.17
N ALA A 173 -0.35 11.17 23.70
CA ALA A 173 -1.65 11.67 23.22
C ALA A 173 -1.80 13.15 23.62
N PRO A 174 -1.06 14.07 22.95
CA PRO A 174 -0.97 15.45 23.42
C PRO A 174 -2.13 16.34 22.97
N TRP A 175 -2.95 15.91 22.01
CA TRP A 175 -4.09 16.68 21.50
C TRP A 175 -5.12 16.99 22.59
N LYS A 176 -5.71 18.18 22.53
CA LYS A 176 -6.87 18.58 23.37
C LYS A 176 -7.93 19.34 22.59
N ALA A 177 -7.63 19.77 21.36
CA ALA A 177 -8.53 20.52 20.49
C ALA A 177 -8.12 20.33 19.02
N GLN A 178 -8.95 20.82 18.10
CA GLN A 178 -8.56 21.09 16.71
C GLN A 178 -7.48 22.18 16.66
N SER A 179 -6.65 22.13 15.62
CA SER A 179 -5.68 23.18 15.29
C SER A 179 -6.35 24.54 15.17
N ILE A 180 -5.70 25.56 15.75
CA ILE A 180 -6.14 26.97 15.68
C ILE A 180 -6.06 27.55 14.26
N LEU A 181 -5.37 26.86 13.34
CA LEU A 181 -5.27 27.25 11.93
C LEU A 181 -6.56 26.97 11.16
N ILE A 182 -7.42 26.08 11.67
CA ILE A 182 -8.73 25.78 11.12
C ILE A 182 -9.79 26.51 11.95
N GLU A 183 -10.43 27.49 11.32
CA GLU A 183 -11.51 28.25 11.93
C GLU A 183 -12.77 27.40 12.09
N ILE A 184 -13.40 27.44 13.27
CA ILE A 184 -14.72 26.87 13.51
C ILE A 184 -15.72 28.02 13.64
N ASP A 185 -16.67 28.13 12.71
CA ASP A 185 -17.74 29.11 12.75
C ASP A 185 -18.80 28.70 13.76
N ALA A 186 -18.86 29.41 14.88
CA ALA A 186 -19.80 29.13 15.96
C ALA A 186 -21.28 29.20 15.53
N GLU A 187 -21.61 30.00 14.51
CA GLU A 187 -22.99 30.22 14.07
C GLU A 187 -23.45 29.20 13.02
N ARG A 188 -22.51 28.65 12.22
CA ARG A 188 -22.82 27.78 11.08
C ARG A 188 -22.41 26.32 11.26
N ASP A 189 -21.28 26.06 11.91
CA ASP A 189 -20.65 24.74 11.85
C ASP A 189 -21.19 23.78 12.92
N PHE A 190 -20.80 22.51 12.78
CA PHE A 190 -21.04 21.45 13.74
C PHE A 190 -19.72 20.91 14.30
N ILE A 191 -19.75 20.42 15.54
CA ILE A 191 -18.63 19.69 16.15
C ILE A 191 -19.16 18.36 16.68
N SER A 192 -18.65 17.23 16.19
CA SER A 192 -18.87 15.90 16.77
C SER A 192 -17.85 14.90 16.25
N ASP A 193 -17.41 14.00 17.13
CA ASP A 193 -16.61 12.82 16.78
C ASP A 193 -17.42 11.51 16.85
N LYS A 194 -18.75 11.60 17.04
CA LYS A 194 -19.62 10.42 17.13
C LYS A 194 -20.36 10.15 15.83
N GLY A 195 -20.34 8.90 15.38
CA GLY A 195 -20.93 8.52 14.09
C GLY A 195 -22.45 8.70 14.03
N ASP A 196 -23.18 8.41 15.12
CA ASP A 196 -24.64 8.58 15.22
C ASP A 196 -25.06 10.05 15.10
N GLU A 197 -24.35 10.95 15.78
CA GLU A 197 -24.59 12.39 15.73
C GLU A 197 -24.22 12.95 14.35
N VAL A 198 -23.06 12.59 13.80
CA VAL A 198 -22.65 13.00 12.45
C VAL A 198 -23.65 12.52 11.41
N TRP A 199 -24.04 11.25 11.43
CA TRP A 199 -25.03 10.69 10.52
C TRP A 199 -26.38 11.41 10.62
N SER A 200 -26.83 11.72 11.83
CA SER A 200 -28.07 12.46 12.05
C SER A 200 -28.00 13.89 11.54
N ILE A 201 -26.85 14.56 11.64
CA ILE A 201 -26.62 15.87 11.01
C ILE A 201 -26.80 15.75 9.48
N LEU A 202 -26.13 14.80 8.84
CA LEU A 202 -26.21 14.59 7.39
C LEU A 202 -27.66 14.32 6.96
N ALA A 203 -28.32 13.36 7.59
CA ALA A 203 -29.67 12.94 7.26
C ALA A 203 -30.72 14.06 7.50
N SER A 204 -30.62 14.80 8.61
CA SER A 204 -31.56 15.89 8.92
C SER A 204 -31.49 17.06 7.94
N ARG A 205 -30.39 17.17 7.17
CA ARG A 205 -30.13 18.22 6.19
C ARG A 205 -30.27 17.75 4.75
N GLY A 206 -30.60 16.47 4.52
CA GLY A 206 -30.69 15.90 3.16
C GLY A 206 -29.34 15.87 2.44
N ILE A 207 -28.26 15.68 3.20
CA ILE A 207 -26.89 15.62 2.68
C ILE A 207 -26.56 14.17 2.32
N ASP A 208 -26.27 13.95 1.04
CA ASP A 208 -25.84 12.66 0.51
C ASP A 208 -24.38 12.66 0.06
N ASN A 209 -23.84 13.85 -0.22
CA ASN A 209 -22.47 14.04 -0.66
C ASN A 209 -21.56 14.40 0.52
N VAL A 210 -20.46 13.67 0.69
CA VAL A 210 -19.52 13.85 1.80
C VAL A 210 -18.09 13.95 1.27
N ILE A 211 -17.43 15.06 1.57
CA ILE A 211 -16.00 15.25 1.34
C ILE A 211 -15.28 15.05 2.68
N LEU A 212 -14.39 14.06 2.77
CA LEU A 212 -13.58 13.83 3.95
C LEU A 212 -12.18 14.40 3.75
N SER A 213 -11.67 15.12 4.74
CA SER A 213 -10.29 15.63 4.81
C SER A 213 -9.78 15.47 6.25
N GLY A 214 -8.48 15.42 6.47
CA GLY A 214 -7.96 15.26 7.83
C GLY A 214 -6.56 14.66 7.87
N VAL A 215 -6.15 14.15 9.03
CA VAL A 215 -4.86 13.47 9.18
C VAL A 215 -5.03 12.00 9.55
N HIS A 216 -3.95 11.26 9.37
CA HIS A 216 -3.90 9.81 9.56
C HIS A 216 -4.87 9.10 8.61
N THR A 217 -4.67 9.33 7.31
CA THR A 217 -5.47 8.80 6.20
C THR A 217 -5.69 7.29 6.34
N ASN A 218 -4.62 6.59 6.68
CA ASN A 218 -4.52 5.16 6.95
C ASN A 218 -5.19 4.66 8.24
N MET A 219 -5.73 5.57 9.06
CA MET A 219 -6.30 5.26 10.36
C MET A 219 -7.62 6.01 10.55
N CYS A 220 -7.55 7.29 10.95
CA CYS A 220 -8.69 8.06 11.42
C CYS A 220 -9.67 8.39 10.30
N VAL A 221 -9.16 8.96 9.21
CA VAL A 221 -9.96 9.32 8.01
C VAL A 221 -10.66 8.08 7.45
N LEU A 222 -10.01 6.92 7.42
CA LEU A 222 -10.62 5.68 6.97
C LEU A 222 -11.62 5.09 7.96
N GLY A 223 -11.23 4.97 9.24
CA GLY A 223 -11.83 4.04 10.18
C GLY A 223 -12.65 4.66 11.32
N ARG A 224 -12.62 5.98 11.54
CA ARG A 224 -13.48 6.61 12.57
C ARG A 224 -14.97 6.32 12.29
N PRO A 225 -15.84 6.41 13.30
CA PRO A 225 -17.30 6.26 13.13
C PRO A 225 -17.94 7.14 12.03
N PHE A 226 -17.30 8.25 11.71
CA PHE A 226 -17.67 9.18 10.64
C PHE A 226 -16.75 9.11 9.41
N GLY A 227 -15.81 8.16 9.38
CA GLY A 227 -14.77 8.03 8.36
C GLY A 227 -15.26 7.45 7.03
N LEU A 228 -14.36 7.40 6.05
CA LEU A 228 -14.65 7.00 4.66
C LEU A 228 -15.38 5.66 4.57
N ARG A 229 -14.93 4.65 5.34
CA ARG A 229 -15.51 3.31 5.31
C ARG A 229 -16.96 3.30 5.79
N GLN A 230 -17.27 4.05 6.87
CA GLN A 230 -18.63 4.18 7.38
C GLN A 230 -19.54 4.92 6.40
N MET A 231 -19.03 5.97 5.75
CA MET A 231 -19.81 6.72 4.77
C MET A 231 -20.07 5.89 3.51
N ALA A 232 -19.04 5.22 2.98
CA ALA A 232 -19.14 4.39 1.78
C ALA A 232 -20.04 3.17 2.01
N LYS A 233 -19.82 2.39 3.08
CA LYS A 233 -20.58 1.15 3.34
C LYS A 233 -22.08 1.41 3.56
N ASN A 234 -22.42 2.61 4.05
CA ASN A 234 -23.80 3.01 4.33
C ASN A 234 -24.43 3.87 3.22
N GLY A 235 -23.80 3.95 2.04
CA GLY A 235 -24.42 4.48 0.82
C GLY A 235 -24.34 6.00 0.64
N LYS A 236 -23.41 6.71 1.29
CA LYS A 236 -23.12 8.11 0.98
C LYS A 236 -22.23 8.23 -0.26
N ASN A 237 -22.42 9.28 -1.04
CA ASN A 237 -21.49 9.68 -2.09
C ASN A 237 -20.28 10.33 -1.42
N VAL A 238 -19.30 9.52 -1.04
CA VAL A 238 -18.14 9.98 -0.29
C VAL A 238 -16.92 10.11 -1.19
N VAL A 239 -16.12 11.15 -0.97
CA VAL A 239 -14.80 11.34 -1.59
C VAL A 239 -13.76 11.73 -0.55
N LEU A 240 -12.52 11.31 -0.76
CA LEU A 240 -11.36 11.85 -0.04
C LEU A 240 -10.84 13.10 -0.76
N LEU A 241 -10.57 14.17 0.00
CA LEU A 241 -9.83 15.33 -0.46
C LEU A 241 -8.32 15.03 -0.41
N ARG A 242 -7.80 14.38 -1.46
CA ARG A 242 -6.50 13.67 -1.44
C ARG A 242 -5.26 14.55 -1.25
N ASP A 243 -5.36 15.85 -1.50
CA ASP A 243 -4.27 16.80 -1.29
C ASP A 243 -4.36 17.55 0.04
N MET A 244 -5.44 17.37 0.80
CA MET A 244 -5.63 17.90 2.16
C MET A 244 -5.65 16.75 3.17
N THR A 245 -4.66 15.88 3.08
CA THR A 245 -4.55 14.72 3.97
C THR A 245 -3.09 14.34 4.25
N ASP A 246 -2.87 13.60 5.34
CA ASP A 246 -1.56 13.06 5.74
C ASP A 246 -1.71 11.62 6.27
N THR A 247 -0.66 10.81 6.20
CA THR A 247 -0.67 9.40 6.66
C THR A 247 0.30 9.21 7.82
N MET A 248 -0.04 8.38 8.81
CA MET A 248 0.96 7.94 9.79
C MET A 248 1.81 6.83 9.18
N TYR A 249 2.96 7.18 8.62
CA TYR A 249 3.88 6.25 7.99
C TYR A 249 5.34 6.61 8.26
N ASN A 250 6.09 5.63 8.76
CA ASN A 250 7.53 5.71 8.96
C ASN A 250 8.26 5.19 7.70
N PRO A 251 9.06 6.00 6.98
CA PRO A 251 9.84 5.58 5.81
C PRO A 251 10.85 4.44 6.08
N GLU A 252 11.18 4.16 7.34
CA GLU A 252 11.99 2.99 7.75
C GLU A 252 11.18 1.69 7.85
N ARG A 253 9.87 1.73 7.57
CA ARG A 253 8.97 0.58 7.51
C ARG A 253 8.60 0.24 6.09
N TRP A 254 8.22 -1.01 5.86
CA TRP A 254 7.77 -1.48 4.56
C TRP A 254 6.67 -0.55 4.01
N PRO A 255 6.74 -0.11 2.75
CA PRO A 255 7.63 -0.57 1.67
C PRO A 255 8.95 0.20 1.47
N TYR A 256 9.48 0.89 2.50
CA TYR A 256 10.71 1.72 2.43
C TYR A 256 10.66 2.83 1.41
N VAL A 257 9.49 3.41 1.25
CA VAL A 257 9.30 4.51 0.33
C VAL A 257 9.36 5.83 1.10
N SER A 258 9.41 6.95 0.37
CA SER A 258 9.27 8.24 1.04
C SER A 258 7.95 8.33 1.79
N HIS A 259 7.86 9.21 2.80
CA HIS A 259 6.62 9.45 3.52
C HIS A 259 5.45 9.77 2.57
N PHE A 260 5.70 10.63 1.57
CA PHE A 260 4.71 11.05 0.58
C PHE A 260 4.24 9.89 -0.31
N THR A 261 5.15 8.98 -0.66
CA THR A 261 4.76 7.76 -1.39
C THR A 261 3.91 6.84 -0.52
N GLY A 262 4.18 6.74 0.78
CA GLY A 262 3.31 6.02 1.72
C GLY A 262 1.89 6.60 1.75
N THR A 263 1.78 7.93 1.68
CA THR A 263 0.48 8.61 1.55
C THR A 263 -0.18 8.32 0.21
N ASP A 264 0.56 8.40 -0.91
CA ASP A 264 0.05 8.05 -2.23
C ASP A 264 -0.52 6.63 -2.24
N LEU A 265 0.21 5.66 -1.69
CA LEU A 265 -0.21 4.25 -1.61
C LEU A 265 -1.54 4.04 -0.87
N ILE A 266 -1.78 4.78 0.21
CA ILE A 266 -3.06 4.76 0.93
C ILE A 266 -4.17 5.40 0.10
N ILE A 267 -3.89 6.51 -0.58
CA ILE A 267 -4.83 7.13 -1.51
C ILE A 267 -5.19 6.15 -2.64
N GLU A 268 -4.22 5.43 -3.20
CA GLU A 268 -4.50 4.41 -4.22
C GLU A 268 -5.37 3.27 -3.69
N HIS A 269 -5.14 2.82 -2.45
CA HIS A 269 -5.98 1.81 -1.80
C HIS A 269 -7.43 2.31 -1.66
N ILE A 270 -7.61 3.56 -1.24
CA ILE A 270 -8.92 4.20 -1.14
C ILE A 270 -9.61 4.26 -2.51
N GLU A 271 -8.89 4.66 -3.55
CA GLU A 271 -9.40 4.77 -4.93
C GLU A 271 -9.83 3.43 -5.54
N LYS A 272 -9.21 2.33 -5.10
CA LYS A 272 -9.52 0.97 -5.56
C LYS A 272 -10.73 0.38 -4.85
N PHE A 273 -10.80 0.57 -3.52
CA PHE A 273 -11.66 -0.28 -2.68
C PHE A 273 -12.68 0.47 -1.84
N VAL A 274 -12.54 1.79 -1.65
CA VAL A 274 -13.37 2.54 -0.71
C VAL A 274 -14.21 3.59 -1.42
N CYS A 275 -13.57 4.58 -2.06
CA CYS A 275 -14.27 5.67 -2.72
C CYS A 275 -13.38 6.47 -3.68
N PRO A 276 -13.96 7.28 -4.59
CA PRO A 276 -13.19 8.22 -5.40
C PRO A 276 -12.53 9.33 -4.57
N THR A 277 -11.67 10.12 -5.23
CA THR A 277 -10.96 11.25 -4.61
C THR A 277 -11.03 12.52 -5.46
N ILE A 278 -10.90 13.68 -4.81
CA ILE A 278 -10.84 15.01 -5.45
C ILE A 278 -9.68 15.84 -4.86
N THR A 279 -9.31 16.94 -5.51
CA THR A 279 -8.30 17.89 -5.01
C THR A 279 -8.87 19.25 -4.68
N SER A 280 -8.21 19.97 -3.77
CA SER A 280 -8.66 21.27 -3.25
C SER A 280 -8.80 22.34 -4.32
N ASP A 281 -7.99 22.31 -5.38
CA ASP A 281 -8.06 23.25 -6.51
C ASP A 281 -9.35 23.15 -7.31
N GLN A 282 -10.08 22.03 -7.24
CA GLN A 282 -11.39 21.91 -7.87
C GLN A 282 -12.45 22.78 -7.16
N ILE A 283 -12.23 23.13 -5.88
CA ILE A 283 -13.14 23.97 -5.08
C ILE A 283 -12.67 25.42 -5.07
N ILE A 284 -11.40 25.68 -4.76
CA ILE A 284 -10.85 27.04 -4.57
C ILE A 284 -9.96 27.53 -5.72
N GLY A 285 -9.78 26.73 -6.77
CA GLY A 285 -8.91 27.06 -7.91
C GLY A 285 -7.41 26.93 -7.62
N GLY A 286 -6.61 27.35 -8.60
CA GLY A 286 -5.15 27.30 -8.54
C GLY A 286 -4.60 25.93 -8.92
N GLU A 287 -3.61 25.45 -8.16
CA GLU A 287 -2.99 24.13 -8.31
C GLU A 287 -3.30 23.27 -7.09
N ALA A 288 -3.35 21.96 -7.26
CA ALA A 288 -3.48 21.01 -6.16
C ALA A 288 -2.35 21.23 -5.14
N PHE A 289 -2.67 21.06 -3.85
CA PHE A 289 -1.66 21.23 -2.81
C PHE A 289 -0.56 20.18 -2.91
N ARG A 290 0.66 20.63 -2.65
CA ARG A 290 1.83 19.75 -2.57
C ARG A 290 2.71 20.23 -1.42
N PHE A 291 3.08 19.29 -0.54
CA PHE A 291 4.01 19.58 0.54
C PHE A 291 5.33 20.11 -0.01
N GLU A 292 5.90 21.13 0.64
CA GLU A 292 7.16 21.75 0.29
C GLU A 292 8.27 20.71 0.23
N ASN A 293 8.27 19.73 1.14
CA ASN A 293 9.28 18.68 1.20
C ASN A 293 9.05 17.52 0.21
N ASP A 294 7.92 17.46 -0.49
CA ASP A 294 7.73 16.51 -1.59
C ASP A 294 8.40 17.04 -2.85
N LYS A 295 9.68 16.67 -3.05
CA LYS A 295 10.49 17.04 -4.22
C LYS A 295 10.56 15.95 -5.30
N ARG A 296 9.77 14.88 -5.18
CA ARG A 296 9.84 13.73 -6.09
C ARG A 296 9.38 14.13 -7.50
N PRO A 297 10.18 13.96 -8.57
CA PRO A 297 9.66 14.06 -9.92
C PRO A 297 8.60 12.98 -10.19
N HIS A 298 7.68 13.28 -11.09
CA HIS A 298 6.65 12.35 -11.55
C HIS A 298 7.17 11.48 -12.69
N LEU A 299 7.33 10.18 -12.43
CA LEU A 299 7.67 9.18 -13.43
C LEU A 299 6.40 8.46 -13.88
N VAL A 300 6.11 8.50 -15.18
CA VAL A 300 5.05 7.69 -15.79
C VAL A 300 5.65 6.45 -16.43
N VAL A 301 5.12 5.29 -16.07
CA VAL A 301 5.52 3.99 -16.59
C VAL A 301 4.44 3.49 -17.55
N VAL A 302 4.73 3.52 -18.85
CA VAL A 302 3.82 3.10 -19.92
C VAL A 302 4.12 1.66 -20.30
N VAL A 303 3.17 0.75 -20.06
CA VAL A 303 3.34 -0.70 -20.24
C VAL A 303 2.27 -1.25 -21.17
N ALA A 304 2.65 -1.64 -22.38
CA ALA A 304 1.75 -2.21 -23.37
C ALA A 304 2.51 -3.20 -24.29
N GLU A 305 3.21 -4.15 -23.68
CA GLU A 305 3.84 -5.26 -24.37
C GLU A 305 3.36 -6.59 -23.77
N ASP A 306 3.26 -7.62 -24.60
CA ASP A 306 2.63 -8.89 -24.23
C ASP A 306 3.62 -10.07 -24.28
N GLU A 307 4.93 -9.78 -24.36
CA GLU A 307 5.98 -10.78 -24.60
C GLU A 307 6.81 -11.09 -23.35
N TYR A 308 7.12 -10.08 -22.54
CA TYR A 308 8.11 -10.17 -21.46
C TYR A 308 7.54 -9.98 -20.06
N LYS A 309 6.21 -9.86 -19.94
CA LYS A 309 5.50 -9.72 -18.65
C LYS A 309 5.95 -8.49 -17.85
N THR A 310 6.26 -7.40 -18.55
CA THR A 310 6.67 -6.17 -17.88
C THR A 310 5.51 -5.51 -17.13
N GLU A 311 4.27 -5.88 -17.44
CA GLU A 311 3.07 -5.54 -16.68
C GLU A 311 3.03 -6.16 -15.27
N GLU A 312 3.82 -7.20 -15.02
CA GLU A 312 4.05 -7.77 -13.68
C GLU A 312 5.37 -7.23 -13.10
N SER A 313 6.45 -7.28 -13.88
CA SER A 313 7.81 -7.03 -13.38
C SER A 313 8.11 -5.56 -13.06
N LEU A 314 7.57 -4.61 -13.84
CA LEU A 314 7.81 -3.18 -13.62
C LEU A 314 7.07 -2.62 -12.39
N PRO A 315 5.80 -2.99 -12.11
CA PRO A 315 5.15 -2.64 -10.85
C PRO A 315 5.94 -3.08 -9.61
N ASP A 316 6.41 -4.32 -9.58
CA ASP A 316 7.23 -4.84 -8.47
C ASP A 316 8.53 -4.05 -8.33
N PHE A 317 9.24 -3.84 -9.46
CA PHE A 317 10.45 -3.04 -9.48
C PHE A 317 10.22 -1.59 -8.99
N ALA A 318 9.14 -0.94 -9.44
CA ALA A 318 8.88 0.45 -9.06
C ALA A 318 8.56 0.59 -7.56
N ARG A 319 7.75 -0.33 -7.02
CA ARG A 319 7.45 -0.40 -5.58
C ARG A 319 8.75 -0.50 -4.78
N ASP A 320 9.64 -1.39 -5.18
CA ASP A 320 10.82 -1.74 -4.38
C ASP A 320 11.96 -0.72 -4.52
N TYR A 321 12.08 -0.01 -5.65
CA TYR A 321 13.27 0.78 -5.96
C TYR A 321 13.03 2.26 -6.29
N LEU A 322 11.81 2.68 -6.61
CA LEU A 322 11.55 4.04 -7.11
C LEU A 322 10.80 4.92 -6.10
N GLY A 323 10.06 4.32 -5.17
CA GLY A 323 9.20 5.05 -4.23
C GLY A 323 9.91 6.01 -3.27
N LYS A 324 11.24 5.99 -3.15
CA LYS A 324 11.98 7.04 -2.41
C LYS A 324 12.19 8.31 -3.23
N GLY A 325 12.46 8.18 -4.53
CA GLY A 325 12.87 9.28 -5.39
C GLY A 325 11.78 9.80 -6.31
N PHE A 326 10.74 9.01 -6.60
CA PHE A 326 9.74 9.33 -7.61
C PHE A 326 8.31 9.18 -7.08
N ARG A 327 7.42 10.05 -7.57
CA ARG A 327 5.98 9.76 -7.63
C ARG A 327 5.79 8.93 -8.90
N VAL A 328 5.25 7.71 -8.79
CA VAL A 328 5.14 6.80 -9.94
C VAL A 328 3.68 6.62 -10.34
N SER A 329 3.38 6.71 -11.64
CA SER A 329 2.08 6.34 -12.18
C SER A 329 2.23 5.30 -13.28
N PHE A 330 1.35 4.31 -13.29
CA PHE A 330 1.33 3.28 -14.33
C PHE A 330 0.20 3.55 -15.32
N VAL A 331 0.50 3.32 -16.60
CA VAL A 331 -0.47 3.33 -17.69
C VAL A 331 -0.33 2.01 -18.43
N PHE A 332 -1.34 1.16 -18.36
CA PHE A 332 -1.36 -0.13 -19.03
C PHE A 332 -2.04 -0.05 -20.39
N GLY A 333 -1.66 -0.92 -21.32
CA GLY A 333 -2.41 -1.12 -22.56
C GLY A 333 -3.79 -1.72 -22.26
N ASN A 334 -4.77 -1.36 -23.10
CA ASN A 334 -6.11 -1.95 -23.03
C ASN A 334 -6.04 -3.46 -23.36
N GLU A 335 -6.76 -4.27 -22.59
CA GLU A 335 -6.82 -5.74 -22.73
C GLU A 335 -7.60 -6.18 -23.98
N GLU A 336 -8.57 -5.37 -24.42
CA GLU A 336 -9.45 -5.67 -25.55
C GLU A 336 -9.01 -5.00 -26.86
N GLU A 337 -8.46 -3.78 -26.78
CA GLU A 337 -7.98 -3.03 -27.95
C GLU A 337 -6.46 -2.80 -27.87
N ARG A 338 -5.73 -3.58 -28.67
CA ARG A 338 -4.27 -3.55 -28.72
C ARG A 338 -3.67 -2.16 -29.00
N ASN A 339 -4.33 -1.32 -29.77
CA ASN A 339 -3.79 0.00 -30.12
C ASN A 339 -4.29 1.11 -29.19
N ASP A 340 -4.92 0.75 -28.07
CA ASP A 340 -5.42 1.69 -27.07
C ASP A 340 -4.60 1.58 -25.77
N ILE A 341 -4.22 2.72 -25.21
CA ILE A 341 -3.50 2.84 -23.94
C ILE A 341 -4.20 3.94 -23.12
N PRO A 342 -5.27 3.60 -22.37
CA PRO A 342 -6.08 4.59 -21.64
C PRO A 342 -5.30 5.21 -20.48
N GLY A 343 -5.44 6.53 -20.29
CA GLY A 343 -4.78 7.28 -19.23
C GLY A 343 -3.48 7.98 -19.65
N LEU A 344 -3.14 8.03 -20.94
CA LEU A 344 -1.91 8.67 -21.44
C LEU A 344 -1.83 10.18 -21.18
N GLU A 345 -2.94 10.85 -20.93
CA GLU A 345 -3.01 12.26 -20.54
C GLU A 345 -2.24 12.57 -19.25
N VAL A 346 -1.96 11.56 -18.41
CA VAL A 346 -1.09 11.70 -17.23
C VAL A 346 0.34 12.15 -17.59
N LEU A 347 0.78 11.95 -18.84
CA LEU A 347 2.08 12.43 -19.33
C LEU A 347 2.18 13.96 -19.38
N ASP A 348 1.05 14.67 -19.40
CA ASP A 348 1.03 16.13 -19.47
C ASP A 348 1.65 16.76 -18.20
N ASP A 349 1.47 16.11 -17.03
CA ASP A 349 2.05 16.49 -15.73
C ASP A 349 3.34 15.71 -15.38
N ALA A 350 3.80 14.80 -16.25
CA ALA A 350 4.94 13.94 -15.94
C ALA A 350 6.29 14.64 -16.14
N ASP A 351 7.29 14.29 -15.33
CA ASP A 351 8.67 14.77 -15.46
C ASP A 351 9.56 13.79 -16.23
N ALA A 352 9.27 12.49 -16.17
CA ALA A 352 10.01 11.43 -16.84
C ALA A 352 9.07 10.32 -17.34
N MET A 353 9.45 9.62 -18.40
CA MET A 353 8.70 8.47 -18.92
C MET A 353 9.57 7.22 -19.00
N LEU A 354 9.13 6.12 -18.39
CA LEU A 354 9.64 4.78 -18.67
C LEU A 354 8.66 4.07 -19.60
N ILE A 355 9.15 3.50 -20.70
CA ILE A 355 8.31 2.86 -21.71
C ILE A 355 8.70 1.40 -21.92
N SER A 356 7.69 0.54 -21.90
CA SER A 356 7.72 -0.87 -22.27
C SER A 356 6.52 -1.16 -23.18
N VAL A 357 6.66 -0.79 -24.45
CA VAL A 357 5.59 -0.89 -25.45
C VAL A 357 6.15 -1.60 -26.66
N ARG A 358 5.35 -2.48 -27.28
CA ARG A 358 5.80 -3.31 -28.38
C ARG A 358 4.86 -3.20 -29.57
N ARG A 359 5.35 -2.77 -30.73
CA ARG A 359 4.67 -2.90 -32.04
C ARG A 359 3.18 -2.53 -31.98
N ARG A 360 2.87 -1.33 -31.51
CA ARG A 360 1.53 -0.75 -31.47
C ARG A 360 1.51 0.53 -32.31
N VAL A 361 0.34 0.94 -32.74
CA VAL A 361 0.05 2.31 -33.18
C VAL A 361 -0.98 2.86 -32.23
N LEU A 362 -1.15 4.18 -32.15
CA LEU A 362 -2.10 4.78 -31.21
C LEU A 362 -3.08 5.70 -31.94
N PRO A 363 -4.30 5.89 -31.43
CA PRO A 363 -5.16 6.99 -31.85
C PRO A 363 -4.38 8.30 -31.84
N HIS A 364 -4.72 9.20 -32.76
CA HIS A 364 -4.00 10.47 -32.90
C HIS A 364 -3.92 11.27 -31.59
N GLU A 365 -4.96 11.26 -30.77
CA GLU A 365 -5.00 11.96 -29.48
C GLU A 365 -4.01 11.36 -28.48
N GLN A 366 -3.98 10.03 -28.33
CA GLN A 366 -3.01 9.34 -27.47
C GLN A 366 -1.56 9.53 -27.92
N MET A 367 -1.30 9.46 -29.23
CA MET A 367 0.03 9.75 -29.78
C MET A 367 0.45 11.22 -29.52
N ALA A 368 -0.51 12.15 -29.41
CA ALA A 368 -0.21 13.55 -29.17
C ALA A 368 0.40 13.79 -27.77
N HIS A 369 -0.09 13.10 -26.73
CA HIS A 369 0.50 13.20 -25.38
C HIS A 369 1.97 12.75 -25.38
N ILE A 370 2.27 11.64 -26.06
CA ILE A 370 3.65 11.15 -26.20
C ILE A 370 4.51 12.16 -26.94
N ARG A 371 4.05 12.69 -28.08
CA ARG A 371 4.81 13.70 -28.84
C ARG A 371 5.07 14.96 -28.04
N GLN A 372 4.07 15.48 -27.34
CA GLN A 372 4.21 16.67 -26.49
C GLN A 372 5.23 16.44 -25.38
N PHE A 373 5.20 15.27 -24.73
CA PHE A 373 6.19 14.88 -23.73
C PHE A 373 7.63 14.89 -24.30
N ILE A 374 7.83 14.29 -25.48
CA ILE A 374 9.14 14.26 -26.15
C ILE A 374 9.58 15.67 -26.56
N GLU A 375 8.72 16.43 -27.23
CA GLU A 375 9.00 17.78 -27.75
C GLU A 375 9.32 18.77 -26.63
N ALA A 376 8.84 18.52 -25.40
CA ALA A 376 9.21 19.27 -24.20
C ALA A 376 10.65 18.97 -23.69
N GLY A 377 11.39 18.08 -24.36
CA GLY A 377 12.76 17.70 -23.97
C GLY A 377 12.82 16.83 -22.71
N LYS A 378 11.70 16.19 -22.33
CA LYS A 378 11.62 15.42 -21.08
C LYS A 378 12.33 14.06 -21.20
N PRO A 379 12.97 13.55 -20.12
CA PRO A 379 13.71 12.29 -20.13
C PRO A 379 12.87 11.05 -20.49
N VAL A 380 13.47 10.11 -21.24
CA VAL A 380 12.83 8.84 -21.62
C VAL A 380 13.72 7.64 -21.31
N ILE A 381 13.14 6.65 -20.65
CA ILE A 381 13.78 5.38 -20.34
C ILE A 381 13.09 4.28 -21.13
N GLY A 382 13.83 3.52 -21.93
CA GLY A 382 13.30 2.41 -22.72
C GLY A 382 13.85 1.07 -22.25
N ILE A 383 12.96 0.07 -22.14
CA ILE A 383 13.36 -1.30 -21.88
C ILE A 383 12.87 -2.24 -22.99
N ARG A 384 13.65 -3.26 -23.32
CA ARG A 384 13.33 -4.31 -24.31
C ARG A 384 12.63 -3.80 -25.58
N THR A 385 11.31 -3.95 -25.65
CA THR A 385 10.51 -3.72 -26.86
C THR A 385 10.33 -2.24 -27.17
N ALA A 386 10.68 -1.36 -26.23
CA ALA A 386 10.66 0.08 -26.37
C ALA A 386 11.34 0.59 -27.64
N SER A 387 12.38 -0.08 -28.14
CA SER A 387 13.04 0.27 -29.42
C SER A 387 12.06 0.28 -30.60
N HIS A 388 10.96 -0.47 -30.52
CA HIS A 388 9.99 -0.59 -31.59
C HIS A 388 8.55 -0.46 -31.07
N ALA A 389 8.34 0.48 -30.15
CA ALA A 389 7.06 0.76 -29.52
C ALA A 389 5.96 1.12 -30.52
N PHE A 390 6.15 2.21 -31.27
CA PHE A 390 5.08 2.86 -32.04
C PHE A 390 5.13 2.56 -33.54
N VAL A 391 5.45 1.32 -33.92
CA VAL A 391 5.55 0.94 -35.33
C VAL A 391 5.13 -0.51 -35.53
N LEU A 392 4.22 -0.75 -36.48
CA LEU A 392 3.83 -2.12 -36.85
C LEU A 392 4.93 -2.81 -37.64
N ARG A 393 4.98 -4.14 -37.57
CA ARG A 393 5.96 -4.91 -38.34
C ARG A 393 5.42 -5.17 -39.74
N ASN A 394 6.05 -4.56 -40.76
CA ASN A 394 5.71 -4.75 -42.17
C ASN A 394 4.26 -4.33 -42.54
N GLU A 395 3.66 -3.45 -41.75
CA GLU A 395 2.28 -2.98 -41.93
C GLU A 395 2.25 -1.45 -41.80
N SER A 396 1.24 -0.83 -42.39
CA SER A 396 0.95 0.60 -42.23
C SER A 396 -0.13 0.80 -41.17
N PRO A 397 -0.15 1.95 -40.46
CA PRO A 397 -1.21 2.23 -39.50
C PRO A 397 -2.59 2.24 -40.19
N PRO A 398 -3.65 1.69 -39.54
CA PRO A 398 -5.01 1.85 -40.00
C PRO A 398 -5.47 3.32 -39.91
N GLU A 399 -6.57 3.65 -40.58
CA GLU A 399 -7.16 4.99 -40.53
C GLU A 399 -7.52 5.38 -39.08
N GLY A 400 -7.19 6.61 -38.68
CA GLY A 400 -7.41 7.12 -37.32
C GLY A 400 -6.26 6.87 -36.34
N TYR A 401 -5.23 6.11 -36.74
CA TYR A 401 -4.07 5.79 -35.91
C TYR A 401 -2.79 6.42 -36.47
N ALA A 402 -1.89 6.77 -35.56
CA ALA A 402 -0.55 7.28 -35.84
C ALA A 402 0.51 6.23 -35.49
N ASP A 403 1.49 6.09 -36.38
CA ASP A 403 2.74 5.41 -36.13
C ASP A 403 3.90 6.43 -35.95
N TRP A 404 5.05 5.92 -35.56
CA TRP A 404 6.31 6.65 -35.48
C TRP A 404 7.47 5.75 -35.93
N PRO A 405 7.65 5.54 -37.25
CA PRO A 405 8.69 4.64 -37.78
C PRO A 405 10.13 5.03 -37.39
N GLY A 406 10.38 6.34 -37.18
CA GLY A 406 11.67 6.88 -36.74
C GLY A 406 11.92 6.82 -35.23
N TRP A 407 11.06 6.14 -34.45
CA TRP A 407 11.12 6.14 -32.99
C TRP A 407 12.48 5.74 -32.42
N ASP A 408 13.02 4.57 -32.78
CA ASP A 408 14.27 4.06 -32.20
C ASP A 408 15.48 5.01 -32.40
N PRO A 409 15.83 5.41 -33.64
CA PRO A 409 16.98 6.30 -33.85
C PRO A 409 16.75 7.70 -33.27
N GLN A 410 15.51 8.20 -33.24
CA GLN A 410 15.23 9.57 -32.76
C GLN A 410 15.16 9.65 -31.23
N ILE A 411 14.66 8.61 -30.57
CA ILE A 411 14.40 8.64 -29.13
C ILE A 411 15.52 7.96 -28.36
N PHE A 412 16.01 6.82 -28.83
CA PHE A 412 17.04 6.06 -28.13
C PHE A 412 18.40 6.08 -28.83
N GLY A 413 18.51 6.64 -30.04
CA GLY A 413 19.73 6.53 -30.85
C GLY A 413 20.06 5.07 -31.20
N GLY A 414 19.03 4.21 -31.21
CA GLY A 414 19.10 2.79 -31.49
C GLY A 414 18.86 2.47 -32.97
N ASN A 415 19.05 1.20 -33.32
CA ASN A 415 18.81 0.68 -34.66
C ASN A 415 18.43 -0.82 -34.59
N TYR A 416 17.36 -1.12 -33.86
CA TYR A 416 16.85 -2.47 -33.72
C TYR A 416 16.44 -3.06 -35.07
N THR A 417 17.09 -4.17 -35.45
CA THR A 417 16.77 -4.89 -36.69
C THR A 417 16.13 -6.25 -36.44
N ASN A 418 16.61 -7.00 -35.44
CA ASN A 418 16.08 -8.29 -35.00
C ASN A 418 16.81 -8.74 -33.72
N HIS A 419 16.73 -10.03 -33.38
CA HIS A 419 17.52 -10.67 -32.32
C HIS A 419 18.26 -11.93 -32.83
N TYR A 420 19.17 -12.45 -32.00
CA TYR A 420 19.75 -13.79 -32.17
C TYR A 420 18.79 -14.88 -31.66
N GLY A 421 19.11 -16.15 -31.92
CA GLY A 421 18.25 -17.28 -31.53
C GLY A 421 17.99 -17.34 -30.02
N ASN A 422 16.77 -17.69 -29.63
CA ASN A 422 16.36 -17.76 -28.22
C ASN A 422 17.00 -18.95 -27.48
N ASP A 423 17.58 -19.89 -28.21
CA ASP A 423 18.36 -21.02 -27.70
C ASP A 423 19.81 -20.66 -27.34
N LEU A 424 20.24 -19.44 -27.65
CA LEU A 424 21.58 -18.94 -27.33
C LEU A 424 21.56 -18.13 -26.03
N THR A 425 22.49 -18.44 -25.13
CA THR A 425 22.72 -17.66 -23.91
C THR A 425 23.63 -16.47 -24.22
N ALA A 426 23.17 -15.27 -23.88
CA ALA A 426 23.96 -14.05 -24.01
C ALA A 426 24.67 -13.73 -22.68
N THR A 427 25.98 -13.51 -22.72
CA THR A 427 26.76 -13.04 -21.57
C THR A 427 26.89 -11.52 -21.65
N ILE A 428 26.51 -10.83 -20.57
CA ILE A 428 26.53 -9.37 -20.46
C ILE A 428 27.75 -8.92 -19.68
N ARG A 429 28.43 -7.91 -20.20
CA ARG A 429 29.53 -7.21 -19.53
C ARG A 429 29.30 -5.71 -19.54
N ARG A 430 29.75 -5.05 -18.48
CA ARG A 430 29.85 -3.59 -18.47
C ARG A 430 31.03 -3.08 -19.29
N ASP A 431 30.98 -1.83 -19.70
CA ASP A 431 32.02 -1.16 -20.46
C ASP A 431 32.19 0.30 -20.01
N GLY A 432 33.41 0.63 -19.57
CA GLY A 432 33.77 1.98 -19.12
C GLY A 432 33.25 2.38 -17.74
N ASP A 433 33.44 3.67 -17.44
CA ASP A 433 33.04 4.31 -16.19
C ASP A 433 31.90 5.31 -16.50
N HIS A 434 30.69 4.98 -16.07
CA HIS A 434 29.50 5.84 -16.24
C HIS A 434 28.69 5.86 -14.94
N PRO A 435 28.03 6.98 -14.56
CA PRO A 435 27.22 7.03 -13.33
C PRO A 435 26.20 5.89 -13.22
N ILE A 436 25.58 5.49 -14.33
CA ILE A 436 24.62 4.37 -14.37
C ILE A 436 25.24 3.05 -13.87
N LEU A 437 26.55 2.86 -14.01
CA LEU A 437 27.25 1.66 -13.57
C LEU A 437 27.66 1.69 -12.09
N THR A 438 27.37 2.77 -11.34
CA THR A 438 27.71 2.88 -9.92
C THR A 438 27.04 1.78 -9.08
N GLY A 439 27.86 0.91 -8.46
CA GLY A 439 27.37 -0.21 -7.65
C GLY A 439 26.81 -1.39 -8.44
N VAL A 440 26.88 -1.35 -9.78
CA VAL A 440 26.63 -2.53 -10.61
C VAL A 440 27.85 -3.47 -10.48
N PRO A 441 27.67 -4.77 -10.16
CA PRO A 441 28.77 -5.72 -10.04
C PRO A 441 29.70 -5.76 -11.26
N ASP A 442 30.98 -6.04 -11.02
CA ASP A 442 32.00 -6.14 -12.06
C ASP A 442 31.89 -7.45 -12.86
N GLU A 443 31.30 -8.47 -12.24
CA GLU A 443 31.12 -9.78 -12.81
C GLU A 443 30.13 -9.76 -13.98
N GLU A 444 30.45 -10.56 -14.99
CA GLU A 444 29.53 -10.80 -16.09
C GLU A 444 28.37 -11.68 -15.65
N PHE A 445 27.21 -11.47 -16.26
CA PHE A 445 25.99 -12.22 -15.96
C PHE A 445 25.30 -12.67 -17.24
N GLU A 446 24.46 -13.69 -17.13
CA GLU A 446 23.69 -14.21 -18.28
C GLU A 446 22.41 -13.39 -18.44
N ALA A 447 22.13 -12.91 -19.66
CA ALA A 447 20.85 -12.27 -19.95
C ALA A 447 19.73 -13.31 -19.91
N GLY A 448 18.59 -12.91 -19.36
CA GLY A 448 17.37 -13.72 -19.32
C GLY A 448 16.70 -13.92 -20.68
N GLY A 449 16.97 -13.04 -21.65
CA GLY A 449 16.37 -13.10 -22.98
C GLY A 449 17.37 -12.96 -24.12
N SER A 450 16.89 -13.08 -25.36
CA SER A 450 17.74 -13.06 -26.56
C SER A 450 18.51 -11.75 -26.76
N LEU A 451 19.72 -11.85 -27.33
CA LEU A 451 20.55 -10.69 -27.66
C LEU A 451 20.00 -9.97 -28.90
N TYR A 452 19.74 -8.68 -28.78
CA TYR A 452 19.22 -7.85 -29.88
C TYR A 452 20.34 -7.40 -30.82
N LYS A 453 20.02 -7.29 -32.11
CA LYS A 453 20.90 -6.77 -33.17
C LYS A 453 20.60 -5.30 -33.38
N VAL A 454 21.49 -4.44 -32.88
CA VAL A 454 21.26 -2.99 -32.79
C VAL A 454 22.38 -2.17 -33.40
N ALA A 455 23.53 -2.77 -33.70
CA ALA A 455 24.63 -2.06 -34.33
C ALA A 455 24.37 -1.78 -35.84
N PRO A 456 24.83 -0.63 -36.38
CA PRO A 456 25.44 0.48 -35.66
C PRO A 456 24.40 1.35 -34.95
N LEU A 457 24.78 1.94 -33.81
CA LEU A 457 24.00 2.97 -33.11
C LEU A 457 24.17 4.34 -33.76
N GLU A 458 23.21 5.24 -33.51
CA GLU A 458 23.27 6.63 -34.00
C GLU A 458 24.42 7.43 -33.38
N LYS A 459 24.78 8.52 -34.06
CA LYS A 459 25.79 9.44 -33.54
C LYS A 459 25.25 10.17 -32.31
N GLY A 460 26.03 10.20 -31.23
CA GLY A 460 25.61 10.80 -29.95
C GLY A 460 25.18 9.75 -28.91
N THR A 461 25.12 8.48 -29.31
CA THR A 461 24.87 7.35 -28.43
C THR A 461 26.14 6.89 -27.73
N THR A 462 26.06 6.67 -26.41
CA THR A 462 27.16 6.15 -25.59
C THR A 462 26.80 4.77 -25.02
N PRO A 463 27.30 3.67 -25.61
CA PRO A 463 27.11 2.33 -25.06
C PRO A 463 27.89 2.17 -23.75
N ILE A 464 27.26 1.53 -22.77
CA ILE A 464 27.81 1.30 -21.41
C ILE A 464 27.81 -0.18 -21.01
N MET A 465 27.08 -1.03 -21.73
CA MET A 465 27.12 -2.48 -21.56
C MET A 465 26.97 -3.18 -22.90
N TYR A 466 27.57 -4.36 -23.01
CA TYR A 466 27.57 -5.18 -24.21
C TYR A 466 27.19 -6.61 -23.90
N GLY A 467 26.53 -7.26 -24.85
CA GLY A 467 26.17 -8.67 -24.82
C GLY A 467 26.86 -9.43 -25.93
N ARG A 468 27.31 -10.65 -25.61
CA ARG A 468 27.90 -11.58 -26.58
C ARG A 468 27.20 -12.92 -26.55
N VAL A 469 27.04 -13.53 -27.71
CA VAL A 469 26.70 -14.95 -27.88
C VAL A 469 27.80 -15.62 -28.69
N GLU A 470 28.02 -16.92 -28.47
CA GLU A 470 29.12 -17.63 -29.13
C GLU A 470 29.03 -17.54 -30.66
N GLY A 471 30.13 -17.19 -31.31
CA GLY A 471 30.25 -17.14 -32.77
C GLY A 471 29.55 -15.96 -33.45
N GLN A 472 29.01 -15.00 -32.70
CA GLN A 472 28.37 -13.78 -33.27
C GLN A 472 29.13 -12.52 -32.85
N PRO A 473 28.94 -11.39 -33.57
CA PRO A 473 29.39 -10.08 -33.12
C PRO A 473 28.79 -9.70 -31.77
N GLU A 474 29.55 -8.94 -30.98
CA GLU A 474 29.08 -8.32 -29.75
C GLU A 474 28.11 -7.17 -30.08
N GLU A 475 27.03 -7.03 -29.31
CA GLU A 475 26.02 -5.99 -29.51
C GLU A 475 25.88 -5.14 -28.24
N PRO A 476 25.67 -3.81 -28.35
CA PRO A 476 25.27 -2.98 -27.22
C PRO A 476 23.96 -3.47 -26.60
N VAL A 477 23.89 -3.52 -25.26
CA VAL A 477 22.68 -3.89 -24.52
C VAL A 477 22.17 -2.81 -23.57
N ALA A 478 23.00 -1.82 -23.26
CA ALA A 478 22.57 -0.62 -22.54
C ALA A 478 23.38 0.59 -23.01
N TRP A 479 22.71 1.73 -23.19
CA TRP A 479 23.34 2.96 -23.66
C TRP A 479 22.55 4.19 -23.27
N THR A 480 23.21 5.34 -23.34
CA THR A 480 22.59 6.65 -23.21
C THR A 480 22.59 7.39 -24.55
N PHE A 481 21.61 8.26 -24.74
CA PHE A 481 21.49 9.10 -25.93
C PHE A 481 21.06 10.51 -25.55
N HIS A 482 21.72 11.51 -26.13
CA HIS A 482 21.34 12.91 -26.01
C HIS A 482 20.52 13.27 -27.25
N ARG A 483 19.22 13.49 -27.06
CA ARG A 483 18.30 13.81 -28.16
C ARG A 483 18.51 15.26 -28.63
N ASP A 484 18.15 15.52 -29.89
CA ASP A 484 18.25 16.86 -30.49
C ASP A 484 17.35 17.89 -29.80
N ASP A 485 16.26 17.46 -29.16
CA ASP A 485 15.34 18.28 -28.36
C ASP A 485 15.90 18.68 -26.98
N GLY A 486 17.10 18.19 -26.61
CA GLY A 486 17.76 18.44 -25.32
C GLY A 486 17.44 17.39 -24.25
N GLY A 487 16.53 16.46 -24.51
CA GLY A 487 16.17 15.37 -23.61
C GLY A 487 17.24 14.30 -23.50
N ARG A 488 17.33 13.70 -22.30
CA ARG A 488 18.18 12.54 -22.05
C ARG A 488 17.38 11.26 -22.23
N SER A 489 17.99 10.31 -22.92
CA SER A 489 17.44 8.95 -23.04
C SER A 489 18.39 7.93 -22.45
N PHE A 490 17.85 6.99 -21.70
CA PHE A 490 18.52 5.75 -21.32
C PHE A 490 17.77 4.58 -21.94
N TYR A 491 18.46 3.68 -22.61
CA TYR A 491 17.86 2.48 -23.17
C TYR A 491 18.63 1.26 -22.71
N THR A 492 17.90 0.19 -22.41
CA THR A 492 18.46 -1.15 -22.31
C THR A 492 17.65 -2.14 -23.12
N SER A 493 18.35 -3.00 -23.87
CA SER A 493 17.73 -4.16 -24.49
C SER A 493 17.50 -5.28 -23.49
N LEU A 494 17.81 -5.12 -22.19
CA LEU A 494 17.44 -6.05 -21.12
C LEU A 494 16.04 -5.71 -20.58
N GLY A 495 15.46 -6.61 -19.77
CA GLY A 495 14.10 -6.48 -19.24
C GLY A 495 13.22 -7.70 -19.49
N HIS A 496 13.83 -8.87 -19.75
CA HIS A 496 13.15 -10.15 -19.62
C HIS A 496 12.83 -10.42 -18.15
N VAL A 497 11.79 -11.22 -17.85
CA VAL A 497 11.43 -11.58 -16.46
C VAL A 497 12.61 -12.12 -15.64
N ASP A 498 13.53 -12.86 -16.28
CA ASP A 498 14.72 -13.39 -15.63
C ASP A 498 15.84 -12.34 -15.43
N ASP A 499 15.83 -11.21 -16.14
CA ASP A 499 16.73 -10.09 -15.88
C ASP A 499 16.37 -9.42 -14.54
N PHE A 500 15.07 -9.32 -14.21
CA PHE A 500 14.60 -8.75 -12.93
C PHE A 500 14.99 -9.57 -11.70
N LYS A 501 15.47 -10.80 -11.88
CA LYS A 501 16.02 -11.62 -10.77
C LYS A 501 17.47 -11.25 -10.45
N GLN A 502 18.09 -10.39 -11.25
CA GLN A 502 19.52 -10.10 -11.18
C GLN A 502 19.79 -8.75 -10.55
N ALA A 503 20.58 -8.74 -9.46
CA ALA A 503 20.94 -7.51 -8.76
C ALA A 503 21.63 -6.48 -9.67
N ALA A 504 22.44 -6.94 -10.64
CA ALA A 504 23.11 -6.08 -11.61
C ALA A 504 22.12 -5.32 -12.49
N PHE A 505 21.08 -5.99 -13.00
CA PHE A 505 20.05 -5.37 -13.82
C PHE A 505 19.18 -4.42 -13.01
N LEU A 506 18.71 -4.83 -11.82
CA LEU A 506 17.88 -3.99 -10.94
C LEU A 506 18.63 -2.71 -10.56
N ARG A 507 19.93 -2.81 -10.21
CA ARG A 507 20.78 -1.65 -9.90
C ARG A 507 20.97 -0.75 -11.11
N MET A 508 21.31 -1.31 -12.28
CA MET A 508 21.51 -0.55 -13.51
C MET A 508 20.23 0.19 -13.92
N LEU A 509 19.07 -0.48 -13.92
CA LEU A 509 17.80 0.13 -14.30
C LEU A 509 17.44 1.28 -13.36
N THR A 510 17.60 1.07 -12.04
CA THR A 510 17.40 2.12 -11.03
C THR A 510 18.30 3.32 -11.34
N ASN A 511 19.60 3.10 -11.48
CA ASN A 511 20.55 4.18 -11.75
C ASN A 511 20.26 4.88 -13.08
N GLY A 512 19.83 4.15 -14.10
CA GLY A 512 19.44 4.67 -15.40
C GLY A 512 18.25 5.63 -15.33
N ILE A 513 17.25 5.29 -14.52
CA ILE A 513 16.07 6.14 -14.28
C ILE A 513 16.48 7.43 -13.54
N TYR A 514 17.26 7.32 -12.46
CA TYR A 514 17.76 8.50 -11.73
C TYR A 514 18.64 9.39 -12.63
N TRP A 515 19.56 8.79 -13.38
CA TRP A 515 20.43 9.52 -14.30
C TRP A 515 19.65 10.25 -15.40
N ALA A 516 18.65 9.59 -16.02
CA ALA A 516 17.83 10.20 -17.05
C ALA A 516 17.07 11.41 -16.49
N ALA A 517 16.44 11.24 -15.31
CA ALA A 517 15.76 12.30 -14.58
C ALA A 517 16.69 13.42 -14.07
N GLY A 518 18.02 13.21 -14.08
CA GLY A 518 18.99 14.18 -13.58
C GLY A 518 19.08 14.24 -12.07
N LEU A 519 18.66 13.18 -11.40
CA LEU A 519 18.76 13.02 -9.96
C LEU A 519 20.12 12.40 -9.58
N GLU A 520 20.51 12.59 -8.32
CA GLU A 520 21.64 11.86 -7.74
C GLU A 520 21.30 10.37 -7.62
N ILE A 521 22.26 9.52 -7.97
CA ILE A 521 22.08 8.07 -7.90
C ILE A 521 22.12 7.64 -6.42
N PRO A 522 21.14 6.86 -5.93
CA PRO A 522 21.13 6.40 -4.55
C PRO A 522 22.40 5.62 -4.21
N GLU A 523 23.09 5.98 -3.11
CA GLU A 523 24.27 5.25 -2.64
C GLU A 523 23.89 3.84 -2.14
N GLU A 524 22.80 3.76 -1.38
CA GLU A 524 22.28 2.50 -0.85
C GLU A 524 21.39 1.77 -1.87
N PHE A 525 21.60 0.47 -1.99
CA PHE A 525 20.78 -0.42 -2.80
C PHE A 525 20.68 -1.77 -2.11
N THR A 526 19.49 -2.13 -1.65
CA THR A 526 19.22 -3.44 -1.05
C THR A 526 18.30 -4.19 -2.00
N VAL A 527 18.67 -5.41 -2.39
CA VAL A 527 17.78 -6.28 -3.17
C VAL A 527 16.60 -6.66 -2.28
N ALA A 528 15.36 -6.43 -2.74
CA ALA A 528 14.15 -6.77 -2.00
C ALA A 528 13.91 -8.28 -1.99
N GLY A 529 13.15 -8.78 -1.03
CA GLY A 529 12.81 -10.20 -0.92
C GLY A 529 13.92 -11.06 -0.34
N THR A 530 14.69 -10.52 0.61
CA THR A 530 15.76 -11.26 1.29
C THR A 530 15.34 -11.68 2.69
N ILE A 531 16.09 -12.63 3.28
CA ILE A 531 15.89 -13.02 4.68
C ILE A 531 16.00 -11.84 5.66
N ASP A 532 16.70 -10.78 5.27
CA ASP A 532 16.87 -9.61 6.11
C ASP A 532 15.61 -8.75 6.21
N ASP A 533 14.75 -8.77 5.18
CA ASP A 533 13.44 -8.11 5.21
C ASP A 533 12.58 -8.71 6.33
N TYR A 534 12.60 -10.04 6.47
CA TYR A 534 11.92 -10.75 7.55
C TYR A 534 12.51 -10.48 8.94
N ARG A 535 13.76 -10.00 9.06
CA ARG A 535 14.35 -9.59 10.37
C ARG A 535 13.92 -8.20 10.77
N ARG A 536 13.87 -7.31 9.79
CA ARG A 536 13.66 -5.89 10.02
C ARG A 536 12.16 -5.53 10.09
N HIS A 537 11.28 -6.36 9.53
CA HIS A 537 9.88 -5.99 9.29
C HIS A 537 8.88 -7.11 9.55
N TRP A 538 7.63 -6.69 9.70
CA TRP A 538 6.50 -7.60 9.80
C TRP A 538 5.95 -7.87 8.41
N MET A 539 6.18 -9.08 7.93
CA MET A 539 5.73 -9.54 6.61
C MET A 539 4.39 -10.28 6.74
N PRO A 540 3.48 -10.18 5.78
CA PRO A 540 2.30 -11.04 5.77
C PRO A 540 2.72 -12.51 5.69
N MET A 541 1.99 -13.37 6.40
CA MET A 541 2.21 -14.80 6.43
C MET A 541 0.88 -15.50 6.62
N GLU A 542 0.57 -16.42 5.72
CA GLU A 542 -0.65 -17.21 5.81
C GLU A 542 -0.60 -18.17 6.99
N VAL A 543 -1.73 -18.25 7.69
CA VAL A 543 -1.95 -19.11 8.84
C VAL A 543 -3.27 -19.88 8.65
N PRO A 544 -3.25 -21.21 8.44
CA PRO A 544 -2.08 -22.06 8.51
C PRO A 544 -1.22 -22.09 7.25
N GLY A 545 0.11 -22.12 7.39
CA GLY A 545 1.05 -22.15 6.25
C GLY A 545 2.52 -22.29 6.67
N THR A 546 3.37 -22.82 5.79
CA THR A 546 4.81 -23.01 6.07
C THR A 546 5.62 -21.75 5.79
N TRP A 547 6.75 -21.55 6.48
CA TRP A 547 7.64 -20.39 6.22
C TRP A 547 8.23 -20.42 4.82
N GLU A 548 8.53 -21.61 4.27
CA GLU A 548 9.10 -21.73 2.94
C GLU A 548 8.08 -21.30 1.87
N GLU A 549 6.86 -21.84 1.91
CA GLU A 549 5.80 -21.47 0.96
C GLU A 549 5.38 -20.01 1.15
N GLY A 550 5.11 -19.59 2.39
CA GLY A 550 4.65 -18.23 2.70
C GLY A 550 5.72 -17.14 2.50
N SER A 551 6.98 -17.51 2.30
CA SER A 551 8.04 -16.56 1.91
C SER A 551 8.54 -16.73 0.48
N GLY A 552 7.90 -17.59 -0.33
CA GLY A 552 8.38 -17.87 -1.69
C GLY A 552 9.79 -18.47 -1.73
N GLY A 553 10.20 -19.18 -0.67
CA GLY A 553 11.52 -19.79 -0.53
C GLY A 553 12.59 -18.94 0.16
N VAL A 554 12.32 -17.67 0.49
CA VAL A 554 13.30 -16.76 1.11
C VAL A 554 13.76 -17.25 2.49
N LEU A 555 12.86 -17.87 3.24
CA LEU A 555 13.15 -18.44 4.57
C LEU A 555 13.54 -19.92 4.51
N ALA A 556 13.82 -20.47 3.33
CA ALA A 556 14.28 -21.85 3.19
C ALA A 556 15.54 -22.09 4.04
N GLY A 557 15.43 -22.98 5.03
CA GLY A 557 16.52 -23.32 5.94
C GLY A 557 16.73 -22.36 7.13
N TYR A 558 15.89 -21.34 7.34
CA TYR A 558 15.96 -20.54 8.56
C TYR A 558 15.52 -21.36 9.78
N GLU A 559 16.33 -21.36 10.86
CA GLU A 559 16.09 -22.17 12.06
C GLU A 559 15.95 -21.35 13.36
N GLY A 560 15.93 -20.01 13.27
CA GLY A 560 15.90 -19.13 14.44
C GLY A 560 14.49 -18.85 15.00
N PRO A 561 14.39 -18.05 16.08
CA PRO A 561 13.11 -17.64 16.65
C PRO A 561 12.34 -16.73 15.68
N ALA A 562 11.01 -16.80 15.75
CA ALA A 562 10.15 -15.90 15.01
C ALA A 562 8.89 -15.55 15.80
N TRP A 563 8.18 -14.56 15.30
CA TRP A 563 6.97 -14.01 15.88
C TRP A 563 5.87 -13.95 14.85
N TYR A 564 4.66 -14.27 15.30
CA TYR A 564 3.41 -14.02 14.63
C TYR A 564 2.59 -13.03 15.45
N ARG A 565 1.79 -12.19 14.81
CA ARG A 565 0.75 -11.42 15.51
C ARG A 565 -0.42 -11.07 14.61
N CYS A 566 -1.57 -10.87 15.25
CA CYS A 566 -2.80 -10.38 14.62
C CYS A 566 -3.60 -9.54 15.63
N VAL A 567 -4.65 -8.88 15.14
CA VAL A 567 -5.62 -8.16 15.99
C VAL A 567 -6.93 -8.93 16.03
N VAL A 568 -7.52 -9.06 17.21
CA VAL A 568 -8.81 -9.70 17.41
C VAL A 568 -9.78 -8.72 18.07
N ARG A 569 -10.95 -8.48 17.47
CA ARG A 569 -12.03 -7.70 18.05
C ARG A 569 -13.08 -8.64 18.61
N MET A 570 -13.34 -8.54 19.91
CA MET A 570 -14.35 -9.34 20.60
C MET A 570 -15.59 -8.46 20.85
N PRO A 571 -16.79 -8.86 20.42
CA PRO A 571 -18.02 -8.10 20.61
C PRO A 571 -18.27 -7.76 22.08
N LYS A 572 -18.84 -6.58 22.36
CA LYS A 572 -19.06 -6.11 23.74
C LYS A 572 -20.06 -6.98 24.48
N GLU A 573 -20.98 -7.60 23.75
CA GLU A 573 -22.05 -8.49 24.22
C GLU A 573 -21.47 -9.77 24.83
N TRP A 574 -20.35 -10.23 24.29
CA TRP A 574 -19.65 -11.43 24.77
C TRP A 574 -19.06 -11.24 26.17
N HIS A 575 -18.84 -9.99 26.61
CA HIS A 575 -18.29 -9.69 27.94
C HIS A 575 -19.13 -10.33 29.06
N ALA A 576 -20.46 -10.40 28.92
CA ALA A 576 -21.33 -11.00 29.93
C ALA A 576 -21.12 -12.52 30.05
N GLN A 577 -20.89 -13.19 28.90
CA GLN A 577 -20.82 -14.65 28.74
C GLN A 577 -19.40 -15.21 28.94
N ALA A 578 -18.37 -14.36 28.94
CA ALA A 578 -16.99 -14.84 28.83
C ALA A 578 -16.26 -15.11 30.16
N ASP A 579 -16.61 -16.14 30.94
CA ASP A 579 -15.91 -16.45 32.21
C ASP A 579 -14.41 -16.72 32.00
N ILE A 580 -14.09 -17.47 30.95
CA ILE A 580 -12.72 -17.72 30.51
C ILE A 580 -12.63 -17.50 29.00
N VAL A 581 -11.58 -16.79 28.55
CA VAL A 581 -11.21 -16.70 27.13
C VAL A 581 -9.92 -17.49 26.93
N ALA A 582 -9.92 -18.39 25.95
CA ALA A 582 -8.78 -19.25 25.63
C ALA A 582 -8.37 -19.09 24.17
N PHE A 583 -7.06 -19.18 23.92
CA PHE A 583 -6.46 -19.23 22.59
C PHE A 583 -5.82 -20.60 22.40
N ARG A 584 -6.30 -21.36 21.42
CA ARG A 584 -5.84 -22.71 21.11
C ARG A 584 -5.03 -22.69 19.82
N PHE A 585 -3.92 -23.42 19.79
CA PHE A 585 -3.25 -23.76 18.54
C PHE A 585 -2.82 -25.23 18.53
N ASP A 586 -2.88 -25.84 17.34
CA ASP A 586 -2.62 -27.26 17.10
C ASP A 586 -1.63 -27.42 15.93
N PRO A 587 -0.68 -28.39 15.95
CA PRO A 587 -0.30 -29.29 17.05
C PRO A 587 0.53 -28.59 18.16
N PRO A 588 0.76 -29.25 19.32
CA PRO A 588 1.23 -28.59 20.56
C PRO A 588 2.68 -28.05 20.61
N SER A 589 3.36 -27.82 19.49
CA SER A 589 4.71 -27.24 19.46
C SER A 589 4.68 -25.70 19.50
N ILE A 590 4.19 -25.12 20.59
CA ILE A 590 3.99 -23.66 20.70
C ILE A 590 5.02 -23.01 21.62
N GLY A 591 5.52 -21.84 21.21
CA GLY A 591 6.33 -20.97 22.05
C GLY A 591 5.49 -20.12 23.02
N LYS A 592 5.69 -18.80 23.06
CA LYS A 592 5.12 -17.90 24.08
C LYS A 592 3.98 -17.07 23.48
N VAL A 593 2.81 -17.06 24.11
CA VAL A 593 1.63 -16.28 23.68
C VAL A 593 1.42 -15.07 24.57
N TYR A 594 1.05 -13.95 23.95
CA TYR A 594 0.83 -12.67 24.58
C TYR A 594 -0.50 -12.09 24.09
N LEU A 595 -1.24 -11.47 25.01
CA LEU A 595 -2.42 -10.67 24.69
C LEU A 595 -2.20 -9.24 25.22
N ASN A 596 -2.29 -8.24 24.34
CA ASN A 596 -2.08 -6.84 24.68
C ASN A 596 -0.75 -6.60 25.41
N GLY A 597 0.33 -7.27 24.98
CA GLY A 597 1.66 -7.21 25.62
C GLY A 597 1.81 -8.06 26.88
N VAL A 598 0.73 -8.61 27.43
CA VAL A 598 0.78 -9.43 28.64
C VAL A 598 0.91 -10.89 28.26
N LYS A 599 1.96 -11.54 28.75
CA LYS A 599 2.18 -12.97 28.53
C LYS A 599 1.07 -13.79 29.18
N LEU A 600 0.42 -14.66 28.41
CA LEU A 600 -0.62 -15.55 28.90
C LEU A 600 -0.04 -16.80 29.57
N PRO A 601 -0.64 -17.29 30.66
CA PRO A 601 -0.33 -18.61 31.20
C PRO A 601 -0.85 -19.72 30.25
N GLY A 602 -0.01 -20.72 29.99
CA GLY A 602 -0.43 -21.98 29.34
C GLY A 602 -0.80 -23.05 30.38
N CYS A 603 -1.60 -24.05 30.00
CA CYS A 603 -2.02 -25.15 30.90
C CYS A 603 -2.03 -26.54 30.22
N TRP A 604 -2.04 -27.57 31.08
CA TRP A 604 -1.72 -28.99 30.96
C TRP A 604 -2.58 -29.85 29.99
N ALA A 605 -1.98 -30.99 29.60
CA ALA A 605 -2.56 -32.17 28.97
C ALA A 605 -2.69 -32.16 27.43
N GLY A 606 -1.57 -32.02 26.73
CA GLY A 606 -1.46 -32.42 25.31
C GLY A 606 -2.08 -31.48 24.28
N PHE A 607 -2.74 -30.41 24.73
CA PHE A 607 -3.19 -29.27 23.93
C PHE A 607 -2.38 -28.03 24.28
N SER A 608 -2.25 -27.09 23.34
CA SER A 608 -1.59 -25.82 23.60
C SER A 608 -2.62 -24.69 23.65
N GLU A 609 -3.31 -24.62 24.78
CA GLU A 609 -4.28 -23.58 25.11
C GLU A 609 -3.70 -22.54 26.10
N PHE A 610 -4.00 -21.26 25.85
CA PHE A 610 -3.55 -20.10 26.64
C PHE A 610 -4.73 -19.27 27.09
N TYR A 611 -4.80 -18.92 28.37
CA TYR A 611 -6.01 -18.33 28.95
C TYR A 611 -5.82 -16.86 29.31
N ALA A 612 -6.81 -16.05 28.96
CA ALA A 612 -6.90 -14.63 29.30
C ALA A 612 -8.09 -14.37 30.24
N THR A 613 -7.87 -13.54 31.26
CA THR A 613 -8.97 -13.08 32.12
C THR A 613 -9.77 -11.98 31.42
N ARG A 614 -11.07 -11.84 31.72
CA ARG A 614 -11.95 -10.77 31.20
C ARG A 614 -11.34 -9.36 31.28
N LYS A 615 -10.54 -9.08 32.33
CA LYS A 615 -9.90 -7.78 32.58
C LYS A 615 -8.78 -7.42 31.61
N LEU A 616 -8.21 -8.41 30.92
CA LEU A 616 -7.12 -8.22 29.97
C LEU A 616 -7.66 -7.89 28.56
N ILE A 617 -8.97 -8.04 28.35
CA ILE A 617 -9.64 -7.88 27.07
C ILE A 617 -10.26 -6.50 26.98
N ASN A 618 -9.99 -5.82 25.87
CA ASN A 618 -10.70 -4.63 25.46
C ASN A 618 -11.94 -5.07 24.67
N TRP A 619 -13.09 -5.17 25.35
CA TRP A 619 -14.36 -5.60 24.75
C TRP A 619 -14.96 -4.52 23.85
N GLY A 620 -15.44 -4.92 22.67
CA GLY A 620 -15.90 -4.01 21.61
C GLY A 620 -14.76 -3.30 20.89
N ASP A 621 -13.51 -3.70 21.12
CA ASP A 621 -12.33 -3.00 20.62
C ASP A 621 -11.18 -3.97 20.26
N ALA A 622 -10.13 -3.45 19.62
CA ALA A 622 -9.00 -4.21 19.10
C ALA A 622 -8.17 -4.84 20.24
N ASN A 623 -7.80 -6.12 20.12
CA ASN A 623 -6.87 -6.81 21.03
C ASN A 623 -5.70 -7.41 20.24
N LEU A 624 -4.46 -7.11 20.62
CA LEU A 624 -3.29 -7.68 19.97
C LEU A 624 -3.00 -9.08 20.51
N LEU A 625 -3.05 -10.09 19.64
CA LEU A 625 -2.58 -11.44 19.93
C LEU A 625 -1.20 -11.63 19.27
N ALA A 626 -0.17 -11.97 20.06
CA ALA A 626 1.18 -12.22 19.56
C ALA A 626 1.70 -13.58 20.04
N VAL A 627 2.37 -14.30 19.14
CA VAL A 627 2.87 -15.66 19.34
C VAL A 627 4.34 -15.72 18.93
N ARG A 628 5.22 -15.94 19.89
CA ARG A 628 6.63 -16.24 19.61
C ARG A 628 6.78 -17.75 19.44
N VAL A 629 7.47 -18.17 18.38
CA VAL A 629 7.79 -19.58 18.10
C VAL A 629 9.31 -19.78 18.09
N GLU A 630 9.76 -20.95 18.52
CA GLU A 630 11.15 -21.40 18.44
C GLU A 630 11.15 -22.80 17.81
N ARG A 631 12.08 -23.06 16.88
CA ARG A 631 12.30 -24.42 16.39
C ARG A 631 12.93 -25.24 17.52
N GLN A 632 12.31 -26.36 17.92
CA GLN A 632 13.02 -27.33 18.75
C GLN A 632 14.09 -28.01 17.90
N HIS A 633 15.33 -27.94 18.37
CA HIS A 633 16.49 -28.59 17.77
C HIS A 633 16.21 -30.08 17.52
N ASP A 634 16.40 -30.55 16.28
CA ASP A 634 16.27 -31.96 15.91
C ASP A 634 17.66 -32.64 15.91
N PRO A 635 18.00 -33.43 16.95
CA PRO A 635 19.29 -34.10 17.07
C PRO A 635 19.50 -35.25 16.06
N SER A 636 18.53 -35.55 15.18
CA SER A 636 18.68 -36.61 14.16
C SER A 636 19.59 -36.21 13.00
N ARG A 637 19.64 -34.92 12.61
CA ARG A 637 20.50 -34.43 11.52
C ARG A 637 22.00 -34.40 11.85
N GLU A 638 22.36 -34.42 13.12
CA GLU A 638 23.76 -34.45 13.57
C GLU A 638 24.39 -35.85 13.42
N ARG A 639 23.56 -36.91 13.34
CA ARG A 639 24.00 -38.26 13.02
C ARG A 639 24.37 -38.43 11.56
N ASP A 640 23.67 -37.75 10.66
CA ASP A 640 23.94 -37.83 9.21
C ASP A 640 25.20 -37.03 8.84
N ARG A 641 25.44 -35.86 9.45
CA ARG A 641 26.71 -35.12 9.28
C ARG A 641 27.93 -35.86 9.83
N ARG A 642 27.78 -36.61 10.93
CA ARG A 642 28.87 -37.46 11.46
C ARG A 642 29.10 -38.73 10.64
N ALA A 643 28.11 -39.20 9.88
CA ALA A 643 28.28 -40.34 9.00
C ALA A 643 29.05 -39.97 7.73
N GLU A 644 28.83 -38.78 7.18
CA GLU A 644 29.56 -38.27 6.00
C GLU A 644 31.04 -37.93 6.28
N GLU A 645 31.41 -37.61 7.52
CA GLU A 645 32.82 -37.36 7.91
C GLU A 645 33.63 -38.64 8.22
N THR A 646 33.03 -39.84 8.14
CA THR A 646 33.71 -41.12 8.46
C THR A 646 33.89 -42.10 7.31
N ASP A 647 33.53 -41.77 6.07
CA ASP A 647 33.63 -42.70 4.94
C ASP A 647 34.69 -42.29 3.89
N ASP A 648 35.87 -41.90 4.38
CA ASP A 648 37.09 -41.68 3.58
C ASP A 648 38.18 -42.68 4.02
N SER A 649 37.91 -43.99 3.89
CA SER A 649 39.00 -44.97 3.78
C SER A 649 38.59 -46.30 3.14
N GLU A 650 39.26 -46.58 2.03
CA GLU A 650 39.60 -47.90 1.47
C GLU A 650 38.64 -48.59 0.47
N SER A 651 39.09 -48.48 -0.79
CA SER A 651 38.88 -49.31 -1.96
C SER A 651 38.72 -50.83 -1.76
N SER A 652 37.86 -51.48 -2.56
CA SER A 652 38.25 -52.29 -3.74
C SER A 652 37.26 -53.41 -4.14
N ASN A 653 36.53 -53.19 -5.25
CA ASN A 653 36.22 -54.12 -6.37
C ASN A 653 35.51 -55.51 -6.11
N PRO A 654 35.09 -56.29 -7.13
CA PRO A 654 33.68 -56.43 -7.54
C PRO A 654 33.17 -57.89 -7.64
N GLN A 655 31.85 -58.15 -7.65
CA GLN A 655 31.18 -59.15 -8.52
C GLN A 655 29.73 -59.51 -8.12
N ALA A 656 28.90 -59.59 -9.18
CA ALA A 656 27.86 -60.57 -9.50
C ALA A 656 26.50 -60.59 -8.75
N ASN A 657 25.44 -60.45 -9.59
CA ASN A 657 24.15 -61.17 -9.61
C ASN A 657 23.25 -61.10 -8.36
N SER A 658 21.93 -61.13 -8.38
CA SER A 658 20.84 -61.08 -9.37
C SER A 658 19.58 -61.30 -8.52
N GLU A 659 18.50 -60.57 -8.81
CA GLU A 659 17.10 -60.93 -8.53
C GLU A 659 16.58 -61.14 -7.10
N LEU A 660 15.39 -60.53 -6.89
CA LEU A 660 14.28 -60.98 -6.04
C LEU A 660 14.47 -60.93 -4.52
N ASP A 661 14.22 -59.74 -3.95
CA ASP A 661 13.14 -59.53 -2.98
C ASP A 661 13.23 -58.10 -2.42
N ARG A 662 12.22 -57.27 -2.71
CA ARG A 662 11.70 -56.14 -1.90
C ARG A 662 10.75 -55.28 -2.74
N LEU A 663 9.60 -55.86 -3.05
CA LEU A 663 8.36 -55.11 -3.19
C LEU A 663 7.62 -55.21 -1.85
N SER A 664 7.97 -54.35 -0.91
CA SER A 664 7.15 -53.95 0.24
C SER A 664 7.93 -52.91 1.04
N GLU A 665 7.24 -51.84 1.46
CA GLU A 665 7.75 -50.67 2.18
C GLU A 665 8.31 -49.55 1.28
N ASN A 666 7.45 -49.04 0.40
CA ASN A 666 7.54 -47.66 -0.10
C ASN A 666 6.24 -46.91 0.24
N GLU A 667 5.85 -46.97 1.51
CA GLU A 667 4.81 -46.13 2.10
C GLU A 667 5.45 -45.27 3.19
N GLY A 668 5.41 -43.94 2.99
CA GLY A 668 5.29 -42.98 4.09
C GLY A 668 6.49 -42.82 5.03
N ARG A 669 7.58 -42.23 4.55
CA ARG A 669 8.44 -41.37 5.38
C ARG A 669 8.79 -40.07 4.67
N SER A 670 7.76 -39.31 4.32
CA SER A 670 7.87 -37.85 4.39
C SER A 670 7.85 -37.49 5.87
N SER A 671 9.02 -37.26 6.47
CA SER A 671 9.12 -36.57 7.75
C SER A 671 8.74 -35.11 7.51
N SER A 672 7.44 -34.85 7.44
CA SER A 672 6.87 -33.52 7.37
C SER A 672 7.41 -32.67 8.52
N ASN A 673 8.01 -31.54 8.19
CA ASN A 673 8.47 -30.52 9.11
C ASN A 673 7.30 -30.05 10.01
N TYR A 674 7.29 -30.43 11.29
CA TYR A 674 6.22 -30.07 12.24
C TYR A 674 6.47 -28.72 12.94
N PHE A 675 6.66 -27.62 12.21
CA PHE A 675 6.82 -26.29 12.82
C PHE A 675 6.29 -25.17 11.91
N ALA A 676 5.95 -24.02 12.51
CA ALA A 676 5.03 -22.95 12.06
C ALA A 676 3.56 -23.29 12.36
N LEU A 677 2.65 -22.30 12.35
CA LEU A 677 1.20 -22.50 12.53
C LEU A 677 0.64 -23.28 11.32
N THR A 678 1.22 -24.42 10.94
CA THR A 678 1.15 -25.04 9.61
C THR A 678 0.07 -26.10 9.45
N ALA A 679 -0.34 -26.72 10.55
CA ALA A 679 -1.16 -27.93 10.49
C ALA A 679 -2.52 -27.79 11.20
N GLY A 680 -2.74 -26.73 11.98
CA GLY A 680 -4.00 -26.47 12.67
C GLY A 680 -4.35 -24.99 12.66
N VAL A 681 -5.64 -24.72 12.45
CA VAL A 681 -6.19 -23.36 12.48
C VAL A 681 -6.23 -22.88 13.93
N PRO A 682 -5.59 -21.76 14.29
CA PRO A 682 -5.70 -21.19 15.63
C PRO A 682 -7.14 -20.78 15.93
N GLN A 683 -7.55 -20.91 17.19
CA GLN A 683 -8.93 -20.61 17.61
C GLN A 683 -8.95 -19.74 18.86
N LEU A 684 -9.78 -18.70 18.86
CA LEU A 684 -10.26 -18.05 20.07
C LEU A 684 -11.52 -18.77 20.54
N ARG A 685 -11.58 -19.10 21.83
CA ARG A 685 -12.68 -19.86 22.44
C ARG A 685 -13.14 -19.18 23.72
N ILE A 686 -14.45 -19.08 23.90
CA ILE A 686 -15.09 -18.51 25.09
C ILE A 686 -15.86 -19.60 25.82
N PHE A 687 -15.70 -19.65 27.14
CA PHE A 687 -16.38 -20.60 28.02
C PHE A 687 -17.14 -19.86 29.12
N GLU A 688 -18.37 -20.31 29.39
CA GLU A 688 -19.08 -20.03 30.63
C GLU A 688 -18.57 -20.96 31.76
N TYR A 689 -18.74 -20.54 33.01
CA TYR A 689 -18.26 -21.29 34.18
C TYR A 689 -18.86 -22.71 34.26
N GLU A 690 -20.08 -22.89 33.76
CA GLU A 690 -20.79 -24.18 33.73
C GLU A 690 -20.22 -25.17 32.69
N ASP A 691 -19.46 -24.68 31.70
CA ASP A 691 -18.90 -25.46 30.59
C ASP A 691 -17.43 -25.90 30.83
N LEU A 692 -16.83 -25.50 31.96
CA LEU A 692 -15.43 -25.81 32.29
C LEU A 692 -15.14 -27.32 32.43
N ASP A 693 -16.17 -28.12 32.65
CA ASP A 693 -16.07 -29.58 32.75
C ASP A 693 -16.04 -30.27 31.35
N ASN A 694 -16.32 -29.55 30.25
CA ASN A 694 -16.23 -30.06 28.87
C ASN A 694 -15.43 -29.10 27.95
N PRO A 695 -14.09 -29.13 28.00
CA PRO A 695 -13.24 -28.19 27.25
C PRO A 695 -13.28 -28.35 25.72
N ASN A 696 -14.11 -29.25 25.16
CA ASN A 696 -14.27 -29.42 23.71
C ASN A 696 -15.48 -28.68 23.12
N GLU A 697 -16.37 -28.12 23.96
CA GLU A 697 -17.59 -27.41 23.53
C GLU A 697 -17.53 -25.98 24.07
N PRO A 698 -16.92 -25.02 23.35
CA PRO A 698 -16.91 -23.64 23.79
C PRO A 698 -18.28 -23.00 23.52
N THR A 699 -18.69 -22.07 24.38
CA THR A 699 -19.93 -21.28 24.21
C THR A 699 -19.88 -20.44 22.93
N LYS A 700 -18.70 -19.88 22.62
CA LYS A 700 -18.41 -19.19 21.34
C LYS A 700 -17.00 -19.55 20.87
N SER A 701 -16.79 -19.59 19.55
CA SER A 701 -15.47 -19.83 18.96
C SER A 701 -15.28 -18.95 17.75
N LEU A 702 -14.07 -18.43 17.55
CA LEU A 702 -13.66 -17.68 16.37
C LEU A 702 -12.41 -18.34 15.79
N ARG A 703 -12.46 -18.69 14.50
CA ARG A 703 -11.29 -19.19 13.77
C ARG A 703 -10.39 -18.02 13.40
N LEU A 704 -9.08 -18.18 13.61
CA LEU A 704 -8.09 -17.15 13.30
C LEU A 704 -7.24 -17.58 12.08
N GLU A 705 -7.91 -18.08 11.05
CA GLU A 705 -7.32 -18.52 9.78
C GLU A 705 -7.27 -17.37 8.78
N GLY A 706 -6.14 -17.19 8.12
CA GLY A 706 -5.88 -16.12 7.16
C GLY A 706 -4.51 -15.48 7.39
N THR A 707 -4.38 -14.23 6.95
CA THR A 707 -3.11 -13.51 7.01
C THR A 707 -2.79 -13.05 8.44
N TRP A 708 -1.58 -13.37 8.89
CA TRP A 708 -0.98 -12.82 10.11
C TRP A 708 0.28 -12.04 9.76
N GLN A 709 0.70 -11.14 10.66
CA GLN A 709 2.02 -10.53 10.55
C GLN A 709 3.10 -11.45 11.12
N PHE A 710 4.21 -11.58 10.41
CA PHE A 710 5.32 -12.47 10.74
C PHE A 710 6.67 -11.76 10.70
N ARG A 711 7.53 -12.02 11.69
CA ARG A 711 8.88 -11.46 11.77
C ARG A 711 9.85 -12.42 12.44
N ILE A 712 11.04 -12.58 11.89
CA ILE A 712 12.10 -13.40 12.50
C ILE A 712 12.94 -12.56 13.45
N GLY A 713 13.43 -13.18 14.53
CA GLY A 713 14.19 -12.51 15.59
C GLY A 713 13.66 -12.83 16.99
N ASP A 714 14.35 -12.28 17.99
CA ASP A 714 14.09 -12.59 19.41
C ASP A 714 13.74 -11.38 20.28
N ASP A 715 13.37 -10.26 19.66
CA ASP A 715 13.07 -9.03 20.41
C ASP A 715 11.73 -9.16 21.16
N PRO A 716 11.71 -9.08 22.49
CA PRO A 716 10.47 -9.20 23.27
C PRO A 716 9.50 -8.03 23.06
N SER A 717 9.95 -6.89 22.53
CA SER A 717 9.07 -5.75 22.21
C SER A 717 8.03 -6.11 21.14
N PHE A 718 8.28 -7.16 20.34
CA PHE A 718 7.37 -7.68 19.32
C PHE A 718 6.06 -8.24 19.89
N ALA A 719 5.98 -8.44 21.21
CA ALA A 719 4.73 -8.78 21.91
C ALA A 719 3.74 -7.59 22.05
N THR A 720 4.17 -6.38 21.71
CA THR A 720 3.38 -5.15 21.85
C THR A 720 3.16 -4.46 20.51
N LEU A 721 2.13 -3.62 20.46
CA LEU A 721 1.82 -2.77 19.32
C LEU A 721 1.45 -1.39 19.88
N PRO A 722 2.08 -0.30 19.42
CA PRO A 722 1.81 1.04 19.91
C PRO A 722 0.36 1.46 19.62
N LEU A 723 -0.17 2.37 20.44
CA LEU A 723 -1.60 2.70 20.46
C LEU A 723 -2.16 3.27 19.15
N PRO A 724 -1.42 4.00 18.28
CA PRO A 724 -1.93 4.33 16.94
C PRO A 724 -2.10 3.09 16.05
N ALA A 725 -1.08 2.23 16.02
CA ALA A 725 -1.05 1.02 15.21
C ALA A 725 -2.11 -0.01 15.63
N ARG A 726 -2.52 -0.03 16.90
CA ARG A 726 -3.56 -0.95 17.39
C ARG A 726 -4.94 -0.70 16.80
N PHE A 727 -5.31 0.57 16.60
CA PHE A 727 -6.61 0.92 16.01
C PHE A 727 -6.62 0.79 14.49
N ALA A 728 -5.44 0.88 13.90
CA ALA A 728 -5.26 0.74 12.47
C ALA A 728 -4.29 -0.41 12.16
N ALA A 729 -4.52 -1.58 12.75
CA ALA A 729 -3.82 -2.74 12.23
C ALA A 729 -4.25 -2.95 10.78
N SER A 730 -3.31 -3.45 9.97
CA SER A 730 -3.56 -3.85 8.58
C SER A 730 -4.83 -4.70 8.52
N THR A 731 -5.75 -4.38 7.60
CA THR A 731 -7.12 -4.93 7.63
C THR A 731 -7.17 -6.44 7.39
N ASP A 732 -6.16 -6.97 6.71
CA ASP A 732 -5.92 -8.38 6.45
C ASP A 732 -5.50 -9.17 7.70
N VAL A 733 -5.09 -8.50 8.79
CA VAL A 733 -4.69 -9.15 10.05
C VAL A 733 -5.65 -8.91 11.22
N VAL A 734 -6.84 -8.38 10.94
CA VAL A 734 -7.91 -8.16 11.92
C VAL A 734 -8.94 -9.29 11.82
N PHE A 735 -9.22 -9.94 12.96
CA PHE A 735 -10.19 -11.02 13.10
C PHE A 735 -11.36 -10.57 13.98
N GLU A 736 -12.58 -10.72 13.50
CA GLU A 736 -13.81 -10.42 14.25
C GLU A 736 -14.92 -11.42 13.90
N PRO A 737 -15.86 -11.71 14.82
CA PRO A 737 -16.97 -12.61 14.55
C PRO A 737 -17.89 -12.03 13.47
N ALA A 738 -18.38 -12.89 12.56
CA ALA A 738 -19.42 -12.48 11.64
C ALA A 738 -20.70 -12.12 12.41
N ALA A 739 -21.50 -11.19 11.89
CA ALA A 739 -22.73 -10.68 12.53
C ALA A 739 -23.79 -11.77 12.84
N GLU A 740 -23.61 -13.01 12.37
CA GLU A 740 -24.56 -14.12 12.53
C GLU A 740 -24.06 -15.32 13.38
N GLU A 741 -22.90 -15.26 14.07
CA GLU A 741 -22.37 -16.38 14.90
C GLU A 741 -22.65 -16.34 16.41
#